data_AF-A0A1J5UBE5-F1
#
_entry.id   AF-A0A1J5UBE5-F1
#
_cell.length_a   1.000
_cell.length_b   1.000
_cell.length_c   1.000
_cell.angle_alpha   90.00
_cell.angle_beta   90.00
_cell.angle_gamma   90.00
#
_symmetry.space_group_name_H-M   'P 1'
#
loop_
_entity.id
_entity.type
_entity.pdbx_description
1 polymer ?
#
loop_
_entity_poly.entity_id
_entity_poly.type
_entity_poly.pdbx_seq_one_letter_code
_entity_poly.pdbx_strand_id
1 'polypeptide(L)'
;MDLVVVESGAKAKTIQKYLGKNILVRASNGHVQDLPNKGKDGSKAVWKHTESALPDPPWSWTERAEKNVKKILSDARNKKVKRVLIATDPDREGEFIAWRLSELFSEFKEIKRITFNEITKTAIRDALDEAGSVDMNLVDAAKVRRFMDRLIGYRASRFARSWSLSSMGRVQTPALAFIVNKEKDIQKFVATPYWAVQALASGIDFRVRFHDRDDPLVWKDEKGKIDTHRTNSTDSAKKVFDSLNFEKQIIISKLTLNTYKRRPKAPFTTDTLLQAAGSKYSWRPSNTMRVAQGLYEAGHITYMRTDSTRTSASSREKAHEKIISKWGKELLGKGVGGGKPKSGIQDAHEAIRPTDPLVELPGGLDESQVRLYRLIWSRFIASQMIDSQWTSMKLIANLETFERPLDGDTKWRVTPGWESAFEAIQKTPSISPPKPEILEGNAIKLDAGDENPRLIEDKTKPPARYTQHGLVALMKSEGIGRPSTYAATIKKLLDRKYCSDNKGRLKPTDQGIMLCDEVIPFYNSEEEKISLFSPSFTSTMESELDQIETGKQNGAMVWDGFVTSFKELHGKAVEKKKETPTKRQLDYYLRLASLVSDSELEKILDNEDPIKMNGERIGEVIDTLKNATEDIPLPASAKQLSYAQSLAESLELDEKSACKLVGASKFEELSGGKAGTASQLIGALRDKTDSVPKPPSPKQINFIKNLVKKADLEEAGACNLVNVANYSELSGGRQGTASKLIETLRKKAPKKASKKS
;
A
#
# COMPACT_ATOMS: atom_id res chain seq x y z
N MET A 1 14.03 -38.22 -14.52
CA MET A 1 13.64 -37.52 -13.28
C MET A 1 12.74 -36.35 -13.62
N ASP A 2 12.10 -35.76 -12.63
CA ASP A 2 11.21 -34.61 -12.82
C ASP A 2 11.90 -33.31 -12.43
N LEU A 3 11.51 -32.21 -13.08
CA LEU A 3 11.89 -30.85 -12.73
C LEU A 3 10.65 -30.10 -12.22
N VAL A 4 10.74 -29.49 -11.05
CA VAL A 4 9.76 -28.54 -10.54
C VAL A 4 10.33 -27.12 -10.63
N VAL A 5 9.60 -26.22 -11.28
CA VAL A 5 9.97 -24.80 -11.42
C VAL A 5 9.01 -23.92 -10.60
N VAL A 6 9.56 -23.09 -9.73
CA VAL A 6 8.81 -22.17 -8.84
C VAL A 6 9.33 -20.74 -8.99
N GLU A 7 8.64 -19.73 -8.45
CA GLU A 7 9.07 -18.33 -8.60
C GLU A 7 10.27 -17.96 -7.74
N SER A 8 10.38 -18.48 -6.51
CA SER A 8 11.36 -17.98 -5.54
C SER A 8 12.28 -19.06 -5.01
N GLY A 9 13.51 -18.66 -4.69
CA GLY A 9 14.52 -19.57 -4.13
C GLY A 9 14.16 -20.12 -2.75
N ALA A 10 13.39 -19.36 -1.95
CA ALA A 10 12.92 -19.83 -0.64
C ALA A 10 11.88 -20.95 -0.82
N LYS A 11 10.86 -20.71 -1.67
CA LYS A 11 9.86 -21.71 -2.08
C LYS A 11 10.53 -22.98 -2.63
N ALA A 12 11.53 -22.81 -3.50
CA ALA A 12 12.29 -23.94 -4.05
C ALA A 12 12.97 -24.79 -2.97
N LYS A 13 13.61 -24.15 -1.98
CA LYS A 13 14.25 -24.87 -0.86
C LYS A 13 13.25 -25.62 -0.01
N THR A 14 12.10 -25.01 0.30
CA THR A 14 11.05 -25.63 1.12
C THR A 14 10.47 -26.84 0.41
N ILE A 15 10.09 -26.71 -0.87
CA ILE A 15 9.54 -27.82 -1.68
C ILE A 15 10.57 -28.93 -1.87
N GLN A 16 11.85 -28.60 -2.11
CA GLN A 16 12.92 -29.60 -2.25
C GLN A 16 13.05 -30.50 -1.00
N LYS A 17 12.79 -29.98 0.20
CA LYS A 17 12.80 -30.80 1.44
C LYS A 17 11.71 -31.87 1.43
N TYR A 18 10.54 -31.56 0.87
CA TYR A 18 9.41 -32.49 0.84
C TYR A 18 9.49 -33.52 -0.30
N LEU A 19 10.08 -33.13 -1.43
CA LEU A 19 10.20 -33.98 -2.62
C LEU A 19 11.46 -34.87 -2.65
N GLY A 20 12.41 -34.63 -1.75
CA GLY A 20 13.64 -35.42 -1.65
C GLY A 20 14.59 -35.20 -2.84
N LYS A 21 15.55 -36.12 -3.04
CA LYS A 21 16.63 -35.95 -4.03
C LYS A 21 16.25 -36.35 -5.46
N ASN A 22 15.13 -37.04 -5.65
CA ASN A 22 14.73 -37.63 -6.93
C ASN A 22 14.01 -36.63 -7.86
N ILE A 23 13.65 -35.46 -7.36
CA ILE A 23 13.02 -34.38 -8.11
C ILE A 23 13.91 -33.14 -8.04
N LEU A 24 14.17 -32.52 -9.19
CA LEU A 24 14.98 -31.31 -9.28
C LEU A 24 14.08 -30.11 -9.02
N VAL A 25 14.34 -29.28 -8.01
CA VAL A 25 13.58 -28.03 -7.82
C VAL A 25 14.45 -26.83 -8.22
N ARG A 26 13.88 -25.91 -9.01
CA ARG A 26 14.55 -24.69 -9.49
C ARG A 26 13.64 -23.47 -9.38
N ALA A 27 14.26 -22.30 -9.23
CA ALA A 27 13.56 -21.02 -9.11
C ALA A 27 13.75 -20.16 -10.36
N SER A 28 12.65 -19.68 -10.95
CA SER A 28 12.66 -18.74 -12.09
C SER A 28 13.06 -17.32 -11.67
N ASN A 29 12.90 -16.97 -10.40
CA ASN A 29 13.10 -15.65 -9.80
C ASN A 29 12.08 -14.60 -10.27
N GLY A 30 10.79 -14.97 -10.27
CA GLY A 30 9.66 -14.11 -10.62
C GLY A 30 9.28 -14.21 -12.11
N HIS A 31 8.81 -13.09 -12.68
CA HIS A 31 8.46 -13.02 -14.10
C HIS A 31 9.67 -13.30 -14.97
N VAL A 32 9.51 -14.21 -15.93
CA VAL A 32 10.57 -14.56 -16.89
C VAL A 32 10.51 -13.71 -18.17
N GLN A 33 9.30 -13.39 -18.62
CA GLN A 33 9.05 -12.50 -19.74
C GLN A 33 7.88 -11.56 -19.39
N ASP A 34 7.86 -10.40 -20.04
CA ASP A 34 6.82 -9.37 -19.92
C ASP A 34 6.69 -8.60 -21.25
N LEU A 35 5.81 -7.62 -21.30
CA LEU A 35 5.67 -6.72 -22.44
C LEU A 35 6.99 -6.00 -22.76
N PRO A 36 7.31 -5.77 -24.05
CA PRO A 36 8.49 -5.04 -24.46
C PRO A 36 8.60 -3.66 -23.79
N ASN A 37 9.79 -3.33 -23.30
CA ASN A 37 10.12 -2.00 -22.76
C ASN A 37 11.28 -1.31 -23.50
N LYS A 38 11.87 -1.99 -24.50
CA LYS A 38 12.97 -1.51 -25.34
C LYS A 38 12.74 -1.92 -26.79
N GLY A 39 13.52 -1.35 -27.70
CA GLY A 39 13.43 -1.63 -29.14
C GLY A 39 12.16 -1.06 -29.79
N LYS A 40 11.86 -1.52 -31.02
CA LYS A 40 10.75 -1.02 -31.85
C LYS A 40 9.38 -1.16 -31.16
N ASP A 41 9.16 -2.24 -30.41
CA ASP A 41 7.92 -2.48 -29.67
C ASP A 41 7.90 -1.86 -28.27
N GLY A 42 9.04 -1.35 -27.79
CA GLY A 42 9.18 -0.80 -26.45
C GLY A 42 8.27 0.41 -26.19
N SER A 43 7.99 1.22 -27.22
CA SER A 43 7.11 2.40 -27.15
C SER A 43 5.65 2.12 -27.53
N LYS A 44 5.35 0.90 -28.00
CA LYS A 44 4.04 0.54 -28.55
C LYS A 44 3.03 0.32 -27.41
N ALA A 45 1.86 0.95 -27.56
CA ALA A 45 0.77 0.90 -26.58
C ALA A 45 -0.26 -0.20 -26.87
N VAL A 46 -0.41 -0.60 -28.14
CA VAL A 46 -1.40 -1.59 -28.62
C VAL A 46 -0.78 -2.39 -29.76
N TRP A 47 -1.01 -3.71 -29.78
CA TRP A 47 -0.63 -4.61 -30.88
C TRP A 47 -1.88 -5.07 -31.65
N LYS A 48 -1.67 -5.70 -32.81
CA LYS A 48 -2.76 -6.21 -33.65
C LYS A 48 -3.58 -7.24 -32.88
N HIS A 49 -4.89 -7.13 -32.94
CA HIS A 49 -5.87 -8.02 -32.34
C HIS A 49 -7.13 -8.05 -33.20
N THR A 50 -8.03 -8.98 -32.92
CA THR A 50 -9.39 -9.07 -33.46
C THR A 50 -10.34 -9.37 -32.31
N GLU A 51 -11.65 -9.30 -32.56
CA GLU A 51 -12.68 -9.72 -31.59
C GLU A 51 -12.51 -11.17 -31.11
N SER A 52 -11.83 -12.01 -31.90
CA SER A 52 -11.60 -13.43 -31.62
C SER A 52 -10.19 -13.76 -31.13
N ALA A 53 -9.23 -12.83 -31.19
CA ALA A 53 -7.83 -13.10 -30.87
C ALA A 53 -7.17 -11.95 -30.09
N LEU A 54 -6.65 -12.29 -28.91
CA LEU A 54 -5.85 -11.38 -28.11
C LEU A 54 -4.53 -11.01 -28.82
N PRO A 55 -3.97 -9.83 -28.51
CA PRO A 55 -2.65 -9.47 -29.02
C PRO A 55 -1.56 -10.47 -28.61
N ASP A 56 -0.66 -10.77 -29.54
CA ASP A 56 0.57 -11.54 -29.28
C ASP A 56 1.82 -10.70 -29.56
N PRO A 57 2.25 -9.86 -28.59
CA PRO A 57 3.47 -9.07 -28.73
C PRO A 57 4.72 -9.96 -28.64
N PRO A 58 5.89 -9.49 -29.12
CA PRO A 58 7.16 -10.19 -28.92
C PRO A 58 7.57 -10.14 -27.44
N TRP A 59 7.06 -11.07 -26.62
CA TRP A 59 7.32 -11.17 -25.19
C TRP A 59 8.82 -11.07 -24.88
N SER A 60 9.20 -10.07 -24.10
CA SER A 60 10.59 -9.71 -23.87
C SER A 60 11.08 -10.22 -22.53
N TRP A 61 12.34 -10.64 -22.47
CA TRP A 61 12.97 -11.09 -21.22
C TRP A 61 12.99 -9.98 -20.17
N THR A 62 12.62 -10.34 -18.94
CA THR A 62 12.85 -9.46 -17.79
C THR A 62 14.33 -9.46 -17.41
N GLU A 63 14.74 -8.47 -16.60
CA GLU A 63 16.16 -8.31 -16.23
C GLU A 63 16.70 -9.60 -15.58
N ARG A 64 17.78 -10.16 -16.13
CA ARG A 64 18.47 -11.37 -15.64
C ARG A 64 17.71 -12.70 -15.78
N ALA A 65 16.45 -12.69 -16.22
CA ALA A 65 15.64 -13.91 -16.35
C ALA A 65 16.18 -14.84 -17.43
N GLU A 66 16.57 -14.30 -18.59
CA GLU A 66 17.05 -15.11 -19.72
C GLU A 66 18.21 -16.03 -19.31
N LYS A 67 19.23 -15.46 -18.65
CA LYS A 67 20.39 -16.21 -18.17
C LYS A 67 19.98 -17.29 -17.15
N ASN A 68 19.02 -16.98 -16.28
CA ASN A 68 18.54 -17.92 -15.28
C ASN A 68 17.76 -19.08 -15.93
N VAL A 69 16.81 -18.79 -16.81
CA VAL A 69 16.02 -19.81 -17.51
C VAL A 69 16.91 -20.70 -18.38
N LYS A 70 17.84 -20.12 -19.15
CA LYS A 70 18.83 -20.90 -19.93
C LYS A 70 19.65 -21.84 -19.06
N LYS A 71 20.01 -21.41 -17.85
CA LYS A 71 20.69 -22.28 -16.87
C LYS A 71 19.78 -23.40 -16.38
N ILE A 72 18.50 -23.14 -16.11
CA ILE A 72 17.54 -24.18 -15.69
C ILE A 72 17.36 -25.21 -16.80
N LEU A 73 17.23 -24.78 -18.06
CA LEU A 73 17.16 -25.67 -19.22
C LEU A 73 18.42 -26.54 -19.33
N SER A 74 19.60 -25.94 -19.21
CA SER A 74 20.87 -26.68 -19.20
C SER A 74 20.96 -27.70 -18.06
N ASP A 75 20.60 -27.31 -16.84
CA ASP A 75 20.54 -28.22 -15.68
C ASP A 75 19.57 -29.39 -15.95
N ALA A 76 18.41 -29.12 -16.55
CA ALA A 76 17.38 -30.11 -16.86
C ALA A 76 17.85 -31.13 -17.90
N ARG A 77 18.51 -30.67 -18.98
CA ARG A 77 19.12 -31.52 -20.00
C ARG A 77 20.19 -32.42 -19.40
N ASN A 78 21.12 -31.86 -18.63
CA ASN A 78 22.20 -32.61 -17.97
C ASN A 78 21.67 -33.68 -17.01
N LYS A 79 20.52 -33.43 -16.40
CA LYS A 79 19.86 -34.34 -15.46
C LYS A 79 18.87 -35.30 -16.11
N LYS A 80 18.76 -35.32 -17.44
CA LYS A 80 17.84 -36.18 -18.20
C LYS A 80 16.41 -36.07 -17.67
N VAL A 81 15.96 -34.83 -17.49
CA VAL A 81 14.58 -34.52 -17.07
C VAL A 81 13.62 -35.01 -18.16
N LYS A 82 12.57 -35.73 -17.75
CA LYS A 82 11.52 -36.24 -18.66
C LYS A 82 10.25 -35.38 -18.60
N ARG A 83 9.91 -34.91 -17.40
CA ARG A 83 8.71 -34.14 -17.09
C ARG A 83 9.05 -32.85 -16.36
N VAL A 84 8.45 -31.74 -16.78
CA VAL A 84 8.57 -30.42 -16.16
C VAL A 84 7.24 -30.06 -15.50
N LEU A 85 7.28 -29.71 -14.23
CA LEU A 85 6.15 -29.35 -13.39
C LEU A 85 6.30 -27.88 -13.00
N ILE A 86 5.36 -27.04 -13.40
CA ILE A 86 5.38 -25.62 -13.12
C ILE A 86 4.49 -25.36 -11.91
N ALA A 87 5.11 -24.86 -10.84
CA ALA A 87 4.56 -24.76 -9.50
C ALA A 87 4.49 -23.30 -9.02
N THR A 88 4.01 -22.42 -9.91
CA THR A 88 3.81 -21.00 -9.61
C THR A 88 2.62 -20.79 -8.67
N ASP A 89 2.53 -19.61 -8.07
CA ASP A 89 1.46 -19.21 -7.16
C ASP A 89 0.09 -19.34 -7.84
N PRO A 90 -0.98 -19.63 -7.09
CA PRO A 90 -2.29 -19.98 -7.64
C PRO A 90 -3.13 -18.76 -8.06
N ASP A 91 -2.52 -17.67 -8.52
CA ASP A 91 -3.23 -16.46 -8.99
C ASP A 91 -2.97 -16.19 -10.48
N ARG A 92 -3.70 -15.24 -11.08
CA ARG A 92 -3.55 -14.87 -12.51
C ARG A 92 -2.12 -14.46 -12.90
N GLU A 93 -1.37 -13.86 -11.98
CA GLU A 93 0.02 -13.47 -12.24
C GLU A 93 0.91 -14.72 -12.29
N GLY A 94 0.74 -15.63 -11.33
CA GLY A 94 1.39 -16.93 -11.31
C GLY A 94 1.04 -17.80 -12.53
N GLU A 95 -0.20 -17.75 -13.01
CA GLU A 95 -0.62 -18.50 -14.20
C GLU A 95 0.00 -17.95 -15.48
N PHE A 96 0.11 -16.62 -15.61
CA PHE A 96 0.86 -16.03 -16.72
C PHE A 96 2.35 -16.42 -16.70
N ILE A 97 2.98 -16.45 -15.51
CA ILE A 97 4.36 -16.94 -15.39
C ILE A 97 4.41 -18.42 -15.80
N ALA A 98 3.42 -19.22 -15.41
CA ALA A 98 3.34 -20.63 -15.79
C ALA A 98 3.26 -20.80 -17.30
N TRP A 99 2.39 -20.04 -17.97
CA TRP A 99 2.29 -20.01 -19.42
C TRP A 99 3.61 -19.63 -20.10
N ARG A 100 4.27 -18.54 -19.66
CA ARG A 100 5.57 -18.18 -20.27
C ARG A 100 6.63 -19.27 -20.03
N LEU A 101 6.63 -19.92 -18.88
CA LEU A 101 7.51 -21.05 -18.62
C LEU A 101 7.16 -22.25 -19.50
N SER A 102 5.88 -22.58 -19.74
CA SER A 102 5.52 -23.70 -20.60
C SER A 102 6.00 -23.48 -22.03
N GLU A 103 5.86 -22.27 -22.56
CA GLU A 103 6.39 -21.90 -23.88
C GLU A 103 7.91 -22.05 -23.96
N LEU A 104 8.63 -21.55 -22.94
CA LEU A 104 10.11 -21.57 -22.90
C LEU A 104 10.69 -22.97 -22.67
N PHE A 105 9.91 -23.90 -22.13
CA PHE A 105 10.31 -25.28 -21.84
C PHE A 105 9.68 -26.28 -22.82
N SER A 106 9.13 -25.81 -23.94
CA SER A 106 8.46 -26.62 -24.98
C SER A 106 9.34 -27.73 -25.59
N GLU A 107 10.66 -27.71 -25.39
CA GLU A 107 11.56 -28.81 -25.78
C GLU A 107 11.33 -30.11 -24.97
N PHE A 108 10.68 -30.03 -23.81
CA PHE A 108 10.38 -31.20 -22.98
C PHE A 108 9.04 -31.82 -23.36
N LYS A 109 8.99 -33.15 -23.44
CA LYS A 109 7.81 -33.92 -23.89
C LYS A 109 6.58 -33.73 -22.99
N GLU A 110 6.79 -33.57 -21.69
CA GLU A 110 5.69 -33.45 -20.73
C GLU A 110 5.90 -32.22 -19.86
N ILE A 111 4.99 -31.26 -20.00
CA ILE A 111 4.93 -30.03 -19.19
C ILE A 111 3.57 -29.99 -18.51
N LYS A 112 3.56 -29.88 -17.19
CA LYS A 112 2.34 -29.83 -16.38
C LYS A 112 2.36 -28.65 -15.44
N ARG A 113 1.17 -28.23 -15.02
CA ARG A 113 0.90 -27.19 -14.02
C ARG A 113 0.45 -27.86 -12.73
N ILE A 114 1.01 -27.44 -11.60
CA ILE A 114 0.58 -27.85 -10.25
C ILE A 114 0.31 -26.62 -9.39
N THR A 115 -0.81 -26.57 -8.67
CA THR A 115 -1.20 -25.44 -7.80
C THR A 115 -1.33 -25.91 -6.35
N PHE A 116 -1.09 -25.01 -5.40
CA PHE A 116 -1.33 -25.28 -3.98
C PHE A 116 -1.52 -23.96 -3.21
N ASN A 117 -2.35 -23.98 -2.18
CA ASN A 117 -2.60 -22.83 -1.30
C ASN A 117 -1.65 -22.77 -0.10
N GLU A 118 -0.93 -23.85 0.18
CA GLU A 118 0.02 -23.96 1.28
C GLU A 118 1.18 -24.88 0.90
N ILE A 119 2.34 -24.66 1.50
CA ILE A 119 3.56 -25.41 1.21
C ILE A 119 3.77 -26.47 2.31
N THR A 120 2.91 -27.49 2.30
CA THR A 120 2.99 -28.65 3.20
C THR A 120 3.34 -29.91 2.42
N LYS A 121 3.86 -30.93 3.12
CA LYS A 121 4.23 -32.22 2.49
C LYS A 121 3.02 -32.88 1.82
N THR A 122 1.84 -32.78 2.43
CA THR A 122 0.58 -33.33 1.89
C THR A 122 0.12 -32.52 0.69
N ALA A 123 -0.05 -31.20 0.82
CA ALA A 123 -0.53 -30.36 -0.27
C ALA A 123 0.35 -30.44 -1.53
N ILE A 124 1.67 -30.57 -1.37
CA ILE A 124 2.57 -30.74 -2.52
C ILE A 124 2.37 -32.11 -3.20
N ARG A 125 2.11 -33.18 -2.45
CA ARG A 125 1.87 -34.51 -3.04
C ARG A 125 0.54 -34.52 -3.78
N ASP A 126 -0.52 -34.01 -3.14
CA ASP A 126 -1.84 -33.90 -3.76
C ASP A 126 -1.75 -33.09 -5.06
N ALA A 127 -1.00 -31.97 -5.06
CA ALA A 127 -0.77 -31.16 -6.25
C ALA A 127 0.03 -31.88 -7.36
N LEU A 128 0.89 -32.85 -7.02
CA LEU A 128 1.58 -33.68 -8.01
C LEU A 128 0.64 -34.68 -8.67
N ASP A 129 -0.31 -35.23 -7.90
CA ASP A 129 -1.29 -36.20 -8.38
C ASP A 129 -2.35 -35.50 -9.26
N GLU A 130 -2.68 -34.24 -8.97
CA GLU A 130 -3.60 -33.40 -9.74
C GLU A 130 -2.93 -32.59 -10.88
N ALA A 131 -1.71 -32.96 -11.29
CA ALA A 131 -0.94 -32.20 -12.26
C ALA A 131 -1.67 -32.04 -13.62
N GLY A 132 -2.01 -30.80 -13.96
CA GLY A 132 -2.84 -30.44 -15.12
C GLY A 132 -2.10 -29.66 -16.19
N SER A 133 -2.87 -28.98 -17.05
CA SER A 133 -2.36 -27.97 -17.98
C SER A 133 -2.45 -26.57 -17.37
N VAL A 134 -1.76 -25.62 -17.98
CA VAL A 134 -1.94 -24.20 -17.68
C VAL A 134 -3.39 -23.80 -17.98
N ASP A 135 -4.00 -23.02 -17.09
CA ASP A 135 -5.35 -22.50 -17.28
C ASP A 135 -5.31 -21.25 -18.17
N MET A 136 -5.75 -21.42 -19.42
CA MET A 136 -5.70 -20.34 -20.41
C MET A 136 -6.69 -19.19 -20.12
N ASN A 137 -7.76 -19.43 -19.36
CA ASN A 137 -8.69 -18.36 -18.96
C ASN A 137 -8.01 -17.40 -17.99
N LEU A 138 -7.30 -17.94 -17.00
CA LEU A 138 -6.47 -17.16 -16.08
C LEU A 138 -5.33 -16.43 -16.81
N VAL A 139 -4.70 -17.08 -17.79
CA VAL A 139 -3.66 -16.45 -18.63
C VAL A 139 -4.23 -15.27 -19.41
N ASP A 140 -5.40 -15.44 -20.04
CA ASP A 140 -6.05 -14.42 -20.84
C ASP A 140 -6.51 -13.25 -19.98
N ALA A 141 -7.10 -13.50 -18.81
CA ALA A 141 -7.41 -12.44 -17.84
C ALA A 141 -6.13 -11.65 -17.45
N ALA A 142 -5.03 -12.35 -17.22
CA ALA A 142 -3.75 -11.71 -16.89
C ALA A 142 -3.18 -10.92 -18.09
N LYS A 143 -3.32 -11.41 -19.33
CA LYS A 143 -2.91 -10.70 -20.55
C LYS A 143 -3.74 -9.44 -20.75
N VAL A 144 -5.06 -9.55 -20.73
CA VAL A 144 -6.01 -8.42 -20.88
C VAL A 144 -5.70 -7.33 -19.86
N ARG A 145 -5.52 -7.70 -18.58
CA ARG A 145 -5.10 -6.77 -17.53
C ARG A 145 -3.80 -6.03 -17.89
N ARG A 146 -2.77 -6.75 -18.34
CA ARG A 146 -1.48 -6.15 -18.73
C ARG A 146 -1.62 -5.24 -19.95
N PHE A 147 -2.43 -5.60 -20.94
CA PHE A 147 -2.70 -4.77 -22.11
C PHE A 147 -3.46 -3.50 -21.76
N MET A 148 -4.48 -3.58 -20.90
CA MET A 148 -5.22 -2.42 -20.38
C MET A 148 -4.28 -1.46 -19.63
N ASP A 149 -3.49 -1.99 -18.70
CA ASP A 149 -2.53 -1.19 -17.92
C ASP A 149 -1.44 -0.58 -18.82
N ARG A 150 -1.03 -1.28 -19.89
CA ARG A 150 -0.10 -0.79 -20.92
C ARG A 150 -0.70 0.35 -21.74
N LEU A 151 -1.92 0.17 -22.25
CA LEU A 151 -2.60 1.16 -23.08
C LEU A 151 -2.82 2.47 -22.31
N ILE A 152 -3.47 2.38 -21.14
CA ILE A 152 -3.68 3.53 -20.25
C ILE A 152 -2.34 4.13 -19.85
N GLY A 153 -1.41 3.29 -19.39
CA GLY A 153 -0.11 3.72 -18.89
C GLY A 153 0.73 4.48 -19.92
N TYR A 154 0.59 4.20 -21.22
CA TYR A 154 1.31 4.91 -22.27
C TYR A 154 0.59 6.17 -22.74
N ARG A 155 -0.69 6.03 -23.12
CA ARG A 155 -1.48 7.10 -23.72
C ARG A 155 -1.83 8.18 -22.69
N ALA A 156 -2.45 7.79 -21.57
CA ALA A 156 -2.82 8.74 -20.53
C ALA A 156 -1.61 9.34 -19.83
N SER A 157 -0.49 8.61 -19.67
CA SER A 157 0.73 9.24 -19.12
C SER A 157 1.38 10.23 -20.07
N ARG A 158 1.27 10.07 -21.40
CA ARG A 158 1.72 11.10 -22.34
C ARG A 158 0.90 12.38 -22.17
N PHE A 159 -0.41 12.23 -21.99
CA PHE A 159 -1.30 13.33 -21.65
C PHE A 159 -0.89 14.00 -20.33
N ALA A 160 -0.73 13.23 -19.25
CA ALA A 160 -0.31 13.77 -17.95
C ALA A 160 1.04 14.51 -18.00
N ARG A 161 2.00 14.02 -18.81
CA ARG A 161 3.31 14.68 -18.98
C ARG A 161 3.24 16.02 -19.70
N SER A 162 2.18 16.32 -20.46
CA SER A 162 1.98 17.69 -20.97
C SER A 162 1.54 18.66 -19.87
N TRP A 163 1.12 18.15 -18.72
CA TRP A 163 0.81 18.92 -17.50
C TRP A 163 1.93 18.84 -16.47
N SER A 164 3.14 18.45 -16.88
CA SER A 164 4.30 18.28 -15.98
C SER A 164 4.12 17.20 -14.89
N LEU A 165 3.14 16.31 -15.05
CA LEU A 165 2.88 15.19 -14.15
C LEU A 165 3.64 13.93 -14.59
N SER A 166 3.86 12.99 -13.66
CA SER A 166 4.67 11.81 -13.95
C SER A 166 3.96 10.80 -14.86
N SER A 167 2.79 10.29 -14.45
CA SER A 167 2.10 9.20 -15.15
C SER A 167 0.75 8.83 -14.52
N MET A 168 -0.19 8.37 -15.34
CA MET A 168 -1.51 7.92 -14.93
C MET A 168 -1.60 6.39 -14.92
N GLY A 169 -2.64 5.85 -14.30
CA GLY A 169 -3.00 4.45 -14.52
C GLY A 169 -4.28 4.05 -13.80
N ARG A 170 -4.85 2.97 -14.30
CA ARG A 170 -6.21 2.54 -14.02
C ARG A 170 -6.60 2.51 -12.55
N VAL A 171 -5.79 1.87 -11.69
CA VAL A 171 -6.11 1.70 -10.25
C VAL A 171 -5.52 2.82 -9.39
N GLN A 172 -4.35 3.35 -9.76
CA GLN A 172 -3.67 4.36 -8.93
C GLN A 172 -4.36 5.71 -8.97
N THR A 173 -4.86 6.12 -10.15
CA THR A 173 -5.52 7.40 -10.34
C THR A 173 -6.81 7.53 -9.50
N PRO A 174 -7.77 6.58 -9.50
CA PRO A 174 -8.93 6.65 -8.60
C PRO A 174 -8.56 6.55 -7.12
N ALA A 175 -7.54 5.76 -6.77
CA ALA A 175 -7.08 5.69 -5.38
C ALA A 175 -6.50 7.03 -4.89
N LEU A 176 -5.83 7.79 -5.77
CA LEU A 176 -5.38 9.15 -5.48
C LEU A 176 -6.56 10.11 -5.28
N ALA A 177 -7.63 9.97 -6.07
CA ALA A 177 -8.82 10.81 -5.94
C ALA A 177 -9.45 10.73 -4.53
N PHE A 178 -9.44 9.56 -3.89
CA PHE A 178 -9.85 9.45 -2.48
C PHE A 178 -9.00 10.31 -1.55
N ILE A 179 -7.68 10.32 -1.73
CA ILE A 179 -6.76 11.12 -0.91
C ILE A 179 -7.01 12.61 -1.14
N VAL A 180 -7.19 13.04 -2.39
CA VAL A 180 -7.47 14.44 -2.76
C VAL A 180 -8.82 14.90 -2.19
N ASN A 181 -9.88 14.09 -2.36
CA ASN A 181 -11.19 14.41 -1.81
C ASN A 181 -11.16 14.52 -0.28
N LYS A 182 -10.43 13.63 0.41
CA LYS A 182 -10.23 13.73 1.86
C LYS A 182 -9.50 15.01 2.27
N GLU A 183 -8.54 15.48 1.47
CA GLU A 183 -7.86 16.76 1.74
C GLU A 183 -8.80 17.95 1.53
N LYS A 184 -9.67 17.89 0.51
CA LYS A 184 -10.72 18.90 0.31
C LYS A 184 -11.70 18.93 1.47
N ASP A 185 -12.11 17.77 2.00
CA ASP A 185 -12.93 17.69 3.22
C ASP A 185 -12.24 18.39 4.41
N ILE A 186 -10.91 18.23 4.53
CA ILE A 186 -10.11 18.84 5.60
C ILE A 186 -10.00 20.36 5.41
N GLN A 187 -9.83 20.83 4.17
CA GLN A 187 -9.71 22.26 3.86
C GLN A 187 -11.02 23.02 4.03
N LYS A 188 -12.16 22.38 3.72
CA LYS A 188 -13.50 22.94 3.89
C LYS A 188 -14.01 22.91 5.33
N PHE A 189 -13.35 22.15 6.20
CA PHE A 189 -13.75 21.97 7.59
C PHE A 189 -13.61 23.26 8.40
N VAL A 190 -14.69 23.66 9.05
CA VAL A 190 -14.74 24.80 9.96
C VAL A 190 -14.84 24.28 11.39
N ALA A 191 -13.80 24.55 12.17
CA ALA A 191 -13.75 24.10 13.56
C ALA A 191 -14.81 24.82 14.41
N THR A 192 -15.62 24.04 15.11
CA THR A 192 -16.65 24.51 16.04
C THR A 192 -16.09 24.48 17.46
N PRO A 193 -15.98 25.63 18.15
CA PRO A 193 -15.53 25.67 19.54
C PRO A 193 -16.54 24.95 20.45
N TYR A 194 -16.03 24.37 21.53
CA TYR A 194 -16.86 23.78 22.56
C TYR A 194 -16.16 23.83 23.93
N TRP A 195 -16.99 23.87 24.97
CA TRP A 195 -16.58 23.57 26.32
C TRP A 195 -17.14 22.21 26.73
N ALA A 196 -16.33 21.46 27.46
CA ALA A 196 -16.75 20.22 28.12
C ALA A 196 -16.19 20.21 29.55
N VAL A 197 -16.92 19.60 30.47
CA VAL A 197 -16.46 19.43 31.86
C VAL A 197 -16.50 17.95 32.21
N GLN A 198 -15.39 17.48 32.78
CA GLN A 198 -15.20 16.09 33.16
C GLN A 198 -14.70 15.99 34.59
N ALA A 199 -15.03 14.91 35.27
CA ALA A 199 -14.49 14.58 36.58
C ALA A 199 -14.20 13.07 36.67
N LEU A 200 -13.04 12.72 37.20
CA LEU A 200 -12.66 11.34 37.46
C LEU A 200 -13.11 10.95 38.88
N ALA A 201 -13.85 9.86 39.02
CA ALA A 201 -14.22 9.32 40.33
C ALA A 201 -14.24 7.79 40.28
N SER A 202 -13.54 7.15 41.22
CA SER A 202 -13.33 5.70 41.25
C SER A 202 -12.77 5.15 39.92
N GLY A 203 -11.89 5.90 39.26
CA GLY A 203 -11.30 5.56 37.96
C GLY A 203 -12.26 5.63 36.77
N ILE A 204 -13.46 6.21 36.93
CA ILE A 204 -14.45 6.41 35.86
C ILE A 204 -14.48 7.89 35.47
N ASP A 205 -14.43 8.17 34.17
CA ASP A 205 -14.56 9.52 33.62
C ASP A 205 -16.05 9.89 33.51
N PHE A 206 -16.50 10.84 34.34
CA PHE A 206 -17.84 11.39 34.34
C PHE A 206 -17.87 12.68 33.53
N ARG A 207 -18.80 12.78 32.58
CA ARG A 207 -18.90 13.89 31.62
C ARG A 207 -20.20 14.64 31.84
N VAL A 208 -20.12 15.95 32.08
CA VAL A 208 -21.30 16.79 32.27
C VAL A 208 -22.18 16.77 31.01
N ARG A 209 -23.48 16.55 31.19
CA ARG A 209 -24.48 16.68 30.13
C ARG A 209 -25.11 18.06 30.20
N PHE A 210 -24.70 18.99 29.34
CA PHE A 210 -25.16 20.39 29.39
C PHE A 210 -26.61 20.57 28.91
N HIS A 211 -27.06 19.71 28.00
CA HIS A 211 -28.33 19.83 27.29
C HIS A 211 -28.96 18.45 27.08
N ASP A 212 -30.29 18.41 26.96
CA ASP A 212 -30.99 17.25 26.42
C ASP A 212 -30.89 17.24 24.89
N ARG A 213 -31.20 16.10 24.26
CA ARG A 213 -31.02 15.94 22.81
C ARG A 213 -31.94 16.85 21.99
N ASP A 214 -33.09 17.18 22.53
CA ASP A 214 -34.15 18.00 21.97
C ASP A 214 -34.08 19.47 22.41
N ASP A 215 -33.13 19.82 23.29
CA ASP A 215 -32.89 21.19 23.72
C ASP A 215 -32.51 22.08 22.51
N PRO A 216 -33.19 23.22 22.28
CA PRO A 216 -32.86 24.14 21.19
C PRO A 216 -31.42 24.65 21.22
N LEU A 217 -30.80 24.72 22.41
CA LEU A 217 -29.44 25.20 22.64
C LEU A 217 -28.39 24.09 22.64
N VAL A 218 -28.78 22.83 22.37
CA VAL A 218 -27.84 21.70 22.33
C VAL A 218 -26.69 21.97 21.38
N TRP A 219 -25.47 21.71 21.83
CA TRP A 219 -24.30 21.86 20.99
C TRP A 219 -24.34 20.92 19.79
N LYS A 220 -24.01 21.48 18.62
CA LYS A 220 -23.93 20.78 17.34
C LYS A 220 -22.61 21.11 16.66
N ASP A 221 -22.01 20.13 16.00
CA ASP A 221 -20.88 20.40 15.11
C ASP A 221 -21.32 21.06 13.78
N GLU A 222 -20.35 21.42 12.93
CA GLU A 222 -20.59 21.96 11.58
C GLU A 222 -21.47 21.09 10.67
N LYS A 223 -21.70 19.81 11.00
CA LYS A 223 -22.56 18.88 10.24
C LYS A 223 -23.90 18.65 10.91
N GLY A 224 -24.23 19.42 11.96
CA GLY A 224 -25.45 19.27 12.74
C GLY A 224 -25.43 18.06 13.67
N LYS A 225 -24.29 17.39 13.87
CA LYS A 225 -24.21 16.26 14.80
C LYS A 225 -24.24 16.78 16.23
N ILE A 226 -25.24 16.30 16.97
CA ILE A 226 -25.48 16.63 18.37
C ILE A 226 -24.46 15.93 19.29
N ASP A 227 -23.93 16.67 20.26
CA ASP A 227 -23.16 16.15 21.39
C ASP A 227 -23.61 16.84 22.69
N THR A 228 -24.31 16.10 23.55
CA THR A 228 -24.89 16.63 24.78
C THR A 228 -23.84 16.87 25.88
N HIS A 229 -22.63 16.33 25.71
CA HIS A 229 -21.51 16.54 26.64
C HIS A 229 -20.69 17.79 26.35
N ARG A 230 -21.19 18.64 25.45
CA ARG A 230 -20.56 19.88 25.01
C ARG A 230 -21.54 21.05 25.11
N THR A 231 -21.00 22.25 25.31
CA THR A 231 -21.75 23.50 25.27
C THR A 231 -20.95 24.58 24.56
N ASN A 232 -21.63 25.63 24.09
CA ASN A 232 -21.03 26.88 23.63
C ASN A 232 -21.05 27.97 24.74
N SER A 233 -21.57 27.66 25.93
CA SER A 233 -21.68 28.58 27.05
C SER A 233 -20.51 28.42 28.02
N THR A 234 -19.57 29.36 27.96
CA THR A 234 -18.45 29.45 28.92
C THR A 234 -18.96 29.56 30.36
N ASP A 235 -20.04 30.31 30.59
CA ASP A 235 -20.61 30.49 31.93
C ASP A 235 -21.19 29.20 32.49
N SER A 236 -21.90 28.43 31.67
CA SER A 236 -22.44 27.12 32.09
C SER A 236 -21.31 26.15 32.43
N ALA A 237 -20.24 26.14 31.63
CA ALA A 237 -19.08 25.28 31.86
C ALA A 237 -18.29 25.69 33.12
N LYS A 238 -18.12 26.98 33.38
CA LYS A 238 -17.47 27.48 34.60
C LYS A 238 -18.28 27.14 35.86
N LYS A 239 -19.59 27.40 35.83
CA LYS A 239 -20.48 27.10 36.98
C LYS A 239 -20.41 25.65 37.43
N VAL A 240 -20.46 24.69 36.49
CA VAL A 240 -20.36 23.26 36.85
C VAL A 240 -18.94 22.86 37.28
N PHE A 241 -17.91 23.45 36.66
CA PHE A 241 -16.52 23.21 37.08
C PHE A 241 -16.25 23.70 38.50
N ASP A 242 -16.77 24.88 38.87
CA ASP A 242 -16.67 25.45 40.21
C ASP A 242 -17.47 24.61 41.21
N SER A 243 -18.67 24.13 40.83
CA SER A 243 -19.48 23.21 41.65
C SER A 243 -18.73 21.91 41.95
N LEU A 244 -18.11 21.29 40.94
CA LEU A 244 -17.29 20.08 41.12
C LEU A 244 -16.08 20.32 42.02
N ASN A 245 -15.47 21.51 41.95
CA ASN A 245 -14.36 21.89 42.81
C ASN A 245 -14.78 22.17 44.25
N PHE A 246 -15.98 22.69 44.46
CA PHE A 246 -16.55 22.95 45.77
C PHE A 246 -16.98 21.66 46.46
N GLU A 247 -17.79 20.82 45.81
CA GLU A 247 -18.34 19.60 46.41
C GLU A 247 -17.31 18.47 46.53
N LYS A 248 -16.37 18.36 45.56
CA LYS A 248 -15.37 17.26 45.46
C LYS A 248 -15.96 15.85 45.54
N GLN A 249 -17.25 15.71 45.27
CA GLN A 249 -17.96 14.44 45.20
C GLN A 249 -19.12 14.52 44.21
N ILE A 250 -19.65 13.37 43.80
CA ILE A 250 -20.83 13.24 42.94
C ILE A 250 -21.76 12.17 43.52
N ILE A 251 -23.07 12.32 43.34
CA ILE A 251 -24.08 11.37 43.85
C ILE A 251 -24.63 10.55 42.68
N ILE A 252 -24.54 9.23 42.75
CA ILE A 252 -25.09 8.36 41.68
C ILE A 252 -26.61 8.37 41.74
N SER A 253 -27.25 8.94 40.73
CA SER A 253 -28.71 9.00 40.64
C SER A 253 -29.31 7.83 39.87
N LYS A 254 -28.53 7.22 38.96
CA LYS A 254 -28.96 6.03 38.21
C LYS A 254 -27.78 5.17 37.81
N LEU A 255 -27.96 3.86 37.88
CA LEU A 255 -27.03 2.84 37.44
C LEU A 255 -27.73 1.86 36.49
N THR A 256 -27.11 1.57 35.36
CA THR A 256 -27.64 0.58 34.40
C THR A 256 -26.55 -0.36 33.94
N LEU A 257 -26.71 -1.64 34.25
CA LEU A 257 -25.86 -2.72 33.75
C LEU A 257 -26.43 -3.28 32.45
N ASN A 258 -25.56 -3.44 31.45
CA ASN A 258 -25.89 -4.08 30.19
C ASN A 258 -24.88 -5.18 29.90
N THR A 259 -25.35 -6.39 29.64
CA THR A 259 -24.51 -7.50 29.18
C THR A 259 -24.59 -7.59 27.65
N TYR A 260 -23.45 -7.80 27.00
CA TYR A 260 -23.39 -7.95 25.56
C TYR A 260 -22.29 -8.92 25.13
N LYS A 261 -22.48 -9.50 23.96
CA LYS A 261 -21.54 -10.46 23.36
C LYS A 261 -20.75 -9.80 22.24
N ARG A 262 -19.46 -10.13 22.12
CA ARG A 262 -18.64 -9.77 20.96
C ARG A 262 -18.30 -11.03 20.19
N ARG A 263 -18.75 -11.08 18.94
CA ARG A 263 -18.49 -12.22 18.06
C ARG A 263 -17.04 -12.24 17.55
N PRO A 264 -16.44 -13.42 17.36
CA PRO A 264 -15.15 -13.51 16.69
C PRO A 264 -15.26 -13.03 15.24
N LYS A 265 -14.18 -12.45 14.73
CA LYS A 265 -14.08 -12.10 13.29
C LYS A 265 -13.66 -13.33 12.48
N ALA A 266 -14.05 -13.34 11.21
CA ALA A 266 -13.62 -14.36 10.26
C ALA A 266 -12.07 -14.41 10.13
N PRO A 267 -11.52 -15.55 9.67
CA PRO A 267 -10.12 -15.66 9.27
C PRO A 267 -9.70 -14.55 8.31
N PHE A 268 -8.40 -14.23 8.28
CA PHE A 268 -7.92 -13.07 7.52
C PHE A 268 -8.06 -13.27 6.01
N THR A 269 -8.58 -12.25 5.35
CA THR A 269 -8.29 -11.91 3.94
C THR A 269 -7.07 -10.99 3.88
N THR A 270 -6.57 -10.69 2.69
CA THR A 270 -5.41 -9.79 2.53
C THR A 270 -5.67 -8.39 3.10
N ASP A 271 -6.78 -7.75 2.78
CA ASP A 271 -7.14 -6.42 3.28
C ASP A 271 -7.31 -6.39 4.81
N THR A 272 -7.94 -7.41 5.40
CA THR A 272 -8.17 -7.46 6.85
C THR A 272 -6.88 -7.75 7.61
N LEU A 273 -5.95 -8.51 7.03
CA LEU A 273 -4.59 -8.67 7.56
C LEU A 273 -3.81 -7.35 7.51
N LEU A 274 -3.86 -6.64 6.38
CA LEU A 274 -3.20 -5.35 6.22
C LEU A 274 -3.73 -4.30 7.21
N GLN A 275 -5.04 -4.25 7.42
CA GLN A 275 -5.68 -3.39 8.41
C GLN A 275 -5.28 -3.76 9.83
N ALA A 276 -5.30 -5.05 10.19
CA ALA A 276 -4.94 -5.49 11.54
C ALA A 276 -3.47 -5.24 11.85
N ALA A 277 -2.55 -5.53 10.92
CA ALA A 277 -1.12 -5.25 11.09
C ALA A 277 -0.83 -3.74 11.12
N GLY A 278 -1.53 -2.95 10.31
CA GLY A 278 -1.43 -1.49 10.31
C GLY A 278 -1.91 -0.87 11.62
N SER A 279 -3.07 -1.28 12.13
CA SER A 279 -3.61 -0.79 13.39
C SER A 279 -2.80 -1.23 14.61
N LYS A 280 -2.30 -2.47 14.61
CA LYS A 280 -1.63 -3.06 15.78
C LYS A 280 -0.13 -2.73 15.85
N TYR A 281 0.53 -2.71 14.71
CA TYR A 281 2.00 -2.59 14.62
C TYR A 281 2.46 -1.35 13.85
N SER A 282 1.53 -0.49 13.39
CA SER A 282 1.84 0.67 12.55
C SER A 282 2.59 0.31 11.26
N TRP A 283 2.40 -0.92 10.77
CA TRP A 283 3.09 -1.40 9.56
C TRP A 283 2.44 -0.87 8.29
N ARG A 284 3.30 -0.52 7.33
CA ARG A 284 2.88 -0.20 5.96
C ARG A 284 2.42 -1.48 5.25
N PRO A 285 1.44 -1.44 4.34
CA PRO A 285 0.97 -2.61 3.60
C PRO A 285 2.10 -3.39 2.90
N SER A 286 3.07 -2.69 2.30
CA SER A 286 4.24 -3.31 1.66
C SER A 286 5.12 -4.12 2.62
N ASN A 287 5.25 -3.66 3.88
CA ASN A 287 5.98 -4.39 4.91
C ASN A 287 5.23 -5.67 5.31
N THR A 288 3.94 -5.57 5.59
CA THR A 288 3.09 -6.71 5.95
C THR A 288 3.12 -7.79 4.87
N MET A 289 2.94 -7.41 3.60
CA MET A 289 2.96 -8.38 2.48
C MET A 289 4.33 -9.05 2.32
N ARG A 290 5.42 -8.32 2.52
CA ARG A 290 6.78 -8.89 2.50
C ARG A 290 6.99 -9.94 3.59
N VAL A 291 6.54 -9.65 4.82
CA VAL A 291 6.67 -10.58 5.95
C VAL A 291 5.75 -11.80 5.75
N ALA A 292 4.52 -11.58 5.28
CA ALA A 292 3.58 -12.65 4.95
C ALA A 292 4.11 -13.57 3.84
N GLN A 293 4.69 -13.02 2.76
CA GLN A 293 5.36 -13.80 1.72
C GLN A 293 6.43 -14.72 2.31
N GLY A 294 7.28 -14.19 3.21
CA GLY A 294 8.31 -14.99 3.87
C GLY A 294 7.75 -16.12 4.72
N LEU A 295 6.63 -15.90 5.42
CA LEU A 295 5.94 -16.95 6.18
C LEU A 295 5.33 -18.02 5.26
N TYR A 296 4.72 -17.62 4.14
CA TYR A 296 4.14 -18.53 3.16
C TYR A 296 5.22 -19.39 2.48
N GLU A 297 6.31 -18.78 2.01
CA GLU A 297 7.42 -19.48 1.35
C GLU A 297 8.17 -20.45 2.29
N ALA A 298 8.15 -20.17 3.59
CA ALA A 298 8.64 -21.06 4.63
C ALA A 298 7.65 -22.17 5.03
N GLY A 299 6.41 -22.13 4.53
CA GLY A 299 5.36 -23.13 4.77
C GLY A 299 4.61 -22.95 6.09
N HIS A 300 4.61 -21.75 6.68
CA HIS A 300 3.96 -21.49 7.97
C HIS A 300 2.52 -20.97 7.86
N ILE A 301 2.19 -20.30 6.76
CA ILE A 301 0.83 -19.80 6.50
C ILE A 301 0.37 -20.20 5.10
N THR A 302 -0.93 -20.17 4.88
CA THR A 302 -1.54 -20.26 3.55
C THR A 302 -1.22 -19.02 2.70
N TYR A 303 -1.54 -19.09 1.40
CA TYR A 303 -1.28 -18.03 0.44
C TYR A 303 -1.90 -16.70 0.88
N MET A 304 -1.08 -15.65 0.95
CA MET A 304 -1.43 -14.38 1.60
C MET A 304 -2.18 -13.39 0.69
N ARG A 305 -2.41 -13.72 -0.59
CA ARG A 305 -3.16 -12.89 -1.54
C ARG A 305 -4.51 -13.56 -1.83
N THR A 306 -5.50 -13.26 -1.00
CA THR A 306 -6.79 -13.91 -0.99
C THR A 306 -7.86 -12.95 -0.50
N ASP A 307 -9.02 -12.97 -1.16
CA ASP A 307 -10.25 -12.30 -0.71
C ASP A 307 -11.20 -13.28 0.01
N SER A 308 -10.80 -14.55 0.12
CA SER A 308 -11.60 -15.60 0.75
C SER A 308 -11.42 -15.62 2.26
N THR A 309 -12.52 -15.84 2.98
CA THR A 309 -12.51 -16.16 4.42
C THR A 309 -12.68 -17.65 4.68
N ARG A 310 -12.75 -18.48 3.62
CA ARG A 310 -13.01 -19.92 3.67
C ARG A 310 -11.79 -20.66 4.19
N THR A 311 -12.01 -21.76 4.90
CA THR A 311 -10.95 -22.62 5.44
C THR A 311 -11.24 -24.09 5.17
N SER A 312 -10.23 -24.96 5.14
CA SER A 312 -10.43 -26.41 5.00
C SER A 312 -11.03 -27.04 6.26
N ALA A 313 -11.76 -28.15 6.11
CA ALA A 313 -12.31 -28.91 7.25
C ALA A 313 -11.20 -29.40 8.19
N SER A 314 -10.15 -30.01 7.62
CA SER A 314 -8.99 -30.48 8.39
C SER A 314 -8.32 -29.37 9.21
N SER A 315 -8.19 -28.15 8.67
CA SER A 315 -7.63 -27.03 9.44
C SER A 315 -8.52 -26.60 10.62
N ARG A 316 -9.86 -26.67 10.46
CA ARG A 316 -10.78 -26.37 11.56
C ARG A 316 -10.73 -27.43 12.65
N GLU A 317 -10.67 -28.70 12.28
CA GLU A 317 -10.53 -29.81 13.24
C GLU A 317 -9.26 -29.65 14.10
N LYS A 318 -8.12 -29.34 13.48
CA LYS A 318 -6.88 -29.04 14.22
C LYS A 318 -7.00 -27.80 15.11
N ALA A 319 -7.72 -26.77 14.67
CA ALA A 319 -8.00 -25.61 15.52
C ALA A 319 -8.89 -25.99 16.71
N HIS A 320 -9.88 -26.87 16.51
CA HIS A 320 -10.75 -27.37 17.58
C HIS A 320 -9.95 -28.17 18.60
N GLU A 321 -9.08 -29.07 18.15
CA GLU A 321 -8.13 -29.80 19.01
C GLU A 321 -7.27 -28.82 19.82
N LYS A 322 -6.71 -27.80 19.17
CA LYS A 322 -5.92 -26.77 19.86
C LYS A 322 -6.73 -26.03 20.91
N ILE A 323 -7.97 -25.67 20.60
CA ILE A 323 -8.86 -24.95 21.54
C ILE A 323 -9.17 -25.83 22.75
N ILE A 324 -9.59 -27.08 22.51
CA ILE A 324 -9.94 -28.03 23.58
C ILE A 324 -8.73 -28.28 24.48
N SER A 325 -7.55 -28.54 23.91
CA SER A 325 -6.33 -28.83 24.69
C SER A 325 -5.85 -27.64 25.53
N LYS A 326 -6.04 -26.40 25.05
CA LYS A 326 -5.49 -25.20 25.70
C LYS A 326 -6.47 -24.53 26.65
N TRP A 327 -7.74 -24.48 26.29
CA TRP A 327 -8.77 -23.73 27.02
C TRP A 327 -10.00 -24.55 27.39
N GLY A 328 -10.11 -25.80 26.98
CA GLY A 328 -11.29 -26.63 27.27
C GLY A 328 -12.36 -26.58 26.18
N LYS A 329 -13.26 -27.58 26.23
CA LYS A 329 -14.32 -27.80 25.22
C LYS A 329 -15.39 -26.69 25.24
N GLU A 330 -15.59 -26.06 26.38
CA GLU A 330 -16.53 -24.98 26.61
C GLU A 330 -16.20 -23.69 25.85
N LEU A 331 -14.93 -23.48 25.46
CA LEU A 331 -14.53 -22.35 24.62
C LEU A 331 -14.67 -22.61 23.11
N LEU A 332 -15.05 -23.83 22.71
CA LEU A 332 -15.28 -24.18 21.31
C LEU A 332 -16.61 -23.58 20.80
N GLY A 333 -16.54 -22.82 19.70
CA GLY A 333 -17.71 -22.18 19.09
C GLY A 333 -18.19 -22.87 17.83
N LYS A 334 -19.28 -22.34 17.24
CA LYS A 334 -19.81 -22.81 15.95
C LYS A 334 -18.84 -22.59 14.77
N GLY A 335 -17.86 -21.69 14.94
CA GLY A 335 -16.91 -21.30 13.91
C GLY A 335 -17.44 -20.26 12.92
N VAL A 336 -16.54 -19.41 12.44
CA VAL A 336 -16.78 -18.41 11.39
C VAL A 336 -15.79 -18.66 10.25
N GLY A 337 -16.21 -18.43 8.99
CA GLY A 337 -15.37 -18.72 7.82
C GLY A 337 -15.42 -20.18 7.36
N GLY A 338 -16.43 -20.94 7.78
CA GLY A 338 -16.83 -22.20 7.15
C GLY A 338 -17.86 -21.95 6.03
N GLY A 339 -17.85 -22.75 4.96
CA GLY A 339 -18.84 -22.65 3.88
C GLY A 339 -18.42 -23.42 2.62
N LYS A 340 -19.43 -23.89 1.86
CA LYS A 340 -19.24 -24.36 0.47
C LYS A 340 -18.94 -23.14 -0.44
N PRO A 341 -18.20 -23.32 -1.55
CA PRO A 341 -18.01 -22.26 -2.55
C PRO A 341 -19.36 -21.67 -2.98
N LYS A 342 -19.44 -20.36 -3.26
CA LYS A 342 -20.60 -19.81 -3.98
C LYS A 342 -20.69 -20.52 -5.34
N SER A 343 -21.89 -20.96 -5.73
CA SER A 343 -22.10 -21.71 -6.97
C SER A 343 -21.58 -20.92 -8.19
N GLY A 344 -20.80 -21.58 -9.05
CA GLY A 344 -20.30 -21.00 -10.30
C GLY A 344 -19.04 -20.13 -10.18
N ILE A 345 -18.29 -20.25 -9.08
CA ILE A 345 -16.94 -19.72 -8.91
C ILE A 345 -16.04 -20.89 -8.55
N GLN A 346 -14.99 -21.11 -9.34
CA GLN A 346 -13.91 -22.04 -9.00
C GLN A 346 -13.06 -21.38 -7.90
N ASP A 347 -13.62 -21.35 -6.69
CA ASP A 347 -13.07 -20.62 -5.54
C ASP A 347 -11.97 -21.46 -4.87
N ALA A 348 -10.83 -21.55 -5.55
CA ALA A 348 -9.66 -22.32 -5.13
C ALA A 348 -8.91 -21.68 -3.95
N HIS A 349 -9.29 -20.49 -3.46
CA HIS A 349 -8.54 -19.77 -2.43
C HIS A 349 -9.08 -20.00 -1.02
N GLU A 350 -8.15 -20.22 -0.09
CA GLU A 350 -8.42 -20.21 1.34
C GLU A 350 -8.06 -18.86 1.97
N ALA A 351 -8.57 -18.62 3.17
CA ALA A 351 -8.16 -17.53 4.03
C ALA A 351 -6.70 -17.64 4.44
N ILE A 352 -6.14 -16.53 4.89
CA ILE A 352 -4.81 -16.46 5.50
C ILE A 352 -4.89 -17.03 6.92
N ARG A 353 -4.33 -18.23 7.09
CA ARG A 353 -4.30 -18.99 8.35
C ARG A 353 -2.96 -19.72 8.50
N PRO A 354 -2.62 -20.23 9.69
CA PRO A 354 -1.52 -21.18 9.84
C PRO A 354 -1.75 -22.43 8.97
N THR A 355 -0.68 -22.98 8.42
CA THR A 355 -0.70 -24.29 7.76
C THR A 355 -0.91 -25.42 8.78
N ASP A 356 -0.33 -25.28 9.97
CA ASP A 356 -0.58 -26.12 11.13
C ASP A 356 -1.13 -25.30 12.31
N PRO A 357 -2.44 -25.37 12.58
CA PRO A 357 -3.07 -24.65 13.68
C PRO A 357 -2.61 -25.09 15.07
N LEU A 358 -2.05 -26.29 15.21
CA LEU A 358 -1.57 -26.81 16.50
C LEU A 358 -0.31 -26.08 16.99
N VAL A 359 0.47 -25.54 16.04
CA VAL A 359 1.71 -24.81 16.29
C VAL A 359 1.39 -23.33 16.57
N GLU A 360 1.56 -22.89 17.81
CA GLU A 360 1.30 -21.50 18.19
C GLU A 360 2.42 -20.54 17.76
N LEU A 361 3.65 -21.04 17.67
CA LEU A 361 4.78 -20.29 17.15
C LEU A 361 5.85 -21.22 16.53
N PRO A 362 6.05 -21.19 15.20
CA PRO A 362 7.11 -21.92 14.54
C PRO A 362 8.49 -21.41 14.92
N GLY A 363 9.49 -22.31 14.93
CA GLY A 363 10.90 -21.94 15.08
C GLY A 363 11.49 -21.30 13.81
N GLY A 364 12.61 -20.59 13.97
CA GLY A 364 13.36 -20.01 12.84
C GLY A 364 12.77 -18.73 12.24
N LEU A 365 11.80 -18.12 12.93
CA LEU A 365 11.17 -16.85 12.53
C LEU A 365 11.94 -15.64 13.08
N ASP A 366 12.06 -14.58 12.27
CA ASP A 366 12.52 -13.28 12.77
C ASP A 366 11.43 -12.57 13.60
N GLU A 367 11.79 -11.50 14.32
CA GLU A 367 10.87 -10.77 15.21
C GLU A 367 9.59 -10.27 14.50
N SER A 368 9.71 -9.82 13.24
CA SER A 368 8.56 -9.37 12.46
C SER A 368 7.69 -10.56 12.03
N GLN A 369 8.32 -11.66 11.62
CA GLN A 369 7.60 -12.90 11.31
C GLN A 369 6.88 -13.45 12.54
N VAL A 370 7.49 -13.44 13.73
CA VAL A 370 6.86 -13.84 15.00
C VAL A 370 5.60 -13.00 15.26
N ARG A 371 5.70 -11.67 15.17
CA ARG A 371 4.56 -10.76 15.41
C ARG A 371 3.42 -10.98 14.43
N LEU A 372 3.72 -11.18 13.14
CA LEU A 372 2.70 -11.40 12.13
C LEU A 372 2.06 -12.78 12.24
N TYR A 373 2.87 -13.82 12.47
CA TYR A 373 2.40 -15.18 12.64
C TYR A 373 1.45 -15.28 13.83
N ARG A 374 1.84 -14.75 15.01
CA ARG A 374 0.95 -14.73 16.19
C ARG A 374 -0.37 -14.04 15.89
N LEU A 375 -0.35 -12.93 15.16
CA LEU A 375 -1.58 -12.24 14.76
C LEU A 375 -2.48 -13.13 13.88
N ILE A 376 -1.91 -13.80 12.88
CA ILE A 376 -2.62 -14.73 11.97
C ILE A 376 -3.18 -15.93 12.75
N TRP A 377 -2.34 -16.56 13.58
CA TRP A 377 -2.72 -17.69 14.42
C TRP A 377 -3.85 -17.32 15.38
N SER A 378 -3.72 -16.23 16.14
CA SER A 378 -4.75 -15.75 17.06
C SER A 378 -6.08 -15.49 16.35
N ARG A 379 -6.06 -14.88 15.15
CA ARG A 379 -7.28 -14.63 14.39
C ARG A 379 -7.95 -15.93 13.94
N PHE A 380 -7.18 -16.88 13.44
CA PHE A 380 -7.73 -18.15 12.95
C PHE A 380 -8.31 -18.97 14.10
N ILE A 381 -7.59 -19.14 15.21
CA ILE A 381 -8.08 -19.87 16.39
C ILE A 381 -9.31 -19.17 16.98
N ALA A 382 -9.26 -17.85 17.19
CA ALA A 382 -10.41 -17.08 17.66
C ALA A 382 -11.66 -17.26 16.80
N SER A 383 -11.51 -17.40 15.47
CA SER A 383 -12.64 -17.61 14.56
C SER A 383 -13.43 -18.88 14.84
N GLN A 384 -12.84 -19.85 15.54
CA GLN A 384 -13.44 -21.14 15.90
C GLN A 384 -13.94 -21.19 17.36
N MET A 385 -13.81 -20.10 18.12
CA MET A 385 -14.18 -20.04 19.54
C MET A 385 -15.56 -19.40 19.76
N ILE A 386 -16.09 -19.50 20.98
CA ILE A 386 -17.33 -18.82 21.39
C ILE A 386 -17.16 -17.29 21.46
N ASP A 387 -18.28 -16.58 21.49
CA ASP A 387 -18.32 -15.14 21.75
C ASP A 387 -17.67 -14.79 23.11
N SER A 388 -17.00 -13.64 23.17
CA SER A 388 -16.64 -13.05 24.47
C SER A 388 -17.86 -12.34 25.07
N GLN A 389 -17.96 -12.35 26.40
CA GLN A 389 -19.06 -11.70 27.13
C GLN A 389 -18.52 -10.54 27.96
N TRP A 390 -19.23 -9.43 27.89
CA TRP A 390 -18.86 -8.18 28.53
C TRP A 390 -20.06 -7.61 29.27
N THR A 391 -19.78 -6.93 30.39
CA THR A 391 -20.75 -6.07 31.07
C THR A 391 -20.27 -4.64 30.92
N SER A 392 -21.17 -3.74 30.49
CA SER A 392 -20.96 -2.30 30.62
C SER A 392 -21.89 -1.73 31.68
N MET A 393 -21.34 -0.88 32.54
CA MET A 393 -22.06 -0.10 33.53
C MET A 393 -22.14 1.34 33.03
N LYS A 394 -23.37 1.86 32.90
CA LYS A 394 -23.65 3.27 32.64
C LYS A 394 -24.16 3.90 33.93
N LEU A 395 -23.64 5.06 34.24
CA LEU A 395 -23.94 5.80 35.47
C LEU A 395 -24.45 7.19 35.08
N ILE A 396 -25.48 7.64 35.77
CA ILE A 396 -25.88 9.05 35.81
C ILE A 396 -25.59 9.50 37.25
N ALA A 397 -24.85 10.58 37.37
CA ALA A 397 -24.51 11.20 38.64
C ALA A 397 -24.98 12.65 38.66
N ASN A 398 -25.27 13.17 39.84
CA ASN A 398 -25.71 14.55 40.05
C ASN A 398 -24.76 15.24 41.04
N LEU A 399 -24.81 16.56 41.02
CA LEU A 399 -24.23 17.45 42.03
C LEU A 399 -25.37 18.06 42.85
N GLU A 400 -25.09 18.50 44.06
CA GLU A 400 -26.08 19.20 44.88
C GLU A 400 -26.27 20.64 44.41
N THR A 401 -25.20 21.32 43.98
CA THR A 401 -25.21 22.73 43.58
C THR A 401 -25.39 22.95 42.08
N PHE A 402 -25.64 21.89 41.30
CA PHE A 402 -25.81 21.98 39.86
C PHE A 402 -26.83 20.97 39.31
N GLU A 403 -27.80 21.48 38.54
CA GLU A 403 -29.00 20.71 38.14
C GLU A 403 -28.76 19.68 37.03
N ARG A 404 -27.72 19.86 36.21
CA ARG A 404 -27.49 18.96 35.07
C ARG A 404 -26.65 17.74 35.47
N PRO A 405 -26.99 16.54 34.96
CA PRO A 405 -26.30 15.32 35.35
C PRO A 405 -24.93 15.17 34.69
N LEU A 406 -24.14 14.24 35.21
CA LEU A 406 -22.91 13.72 34.64
C LEU A 406 -23.10 12.27 34.22
N ASP A 407 -22.64 11.95 33.00
CA ASP A 407 -22.67 10.60 32.45
C ASP A 407 -21.32 9.92 32.62
N GLY A 408 -21.30 8.77 33.31
CA GLY A 408 -20.13 7.89 33.43
C GLY A 408 -20.36 6.56 32.73
N ASP A 409 -19.30 5.96 32.17
CA ASP A 409 -19.37 4.62 31.63
C ASP A 409 -18.09 3.81 31.85
N THR A 410 -18.25 2.52 32.12
CA THR A 410 -17.15 1.57 32.26
C THR A 410 -17.59 0.18 31.82
N LYS A 411 -16.61 -0.71 31.58
CA LYS A 411 -16.86 -2.08 31.14
C LYS A 411 -15.77 -3.04 31.55
N TRP A 412 -16.16 -4.28 31.77
CA TRP A 412 -15.25 -5.38 32.06
C TRP A 412 -15.70 -6.65 31.34
N ARG A 413 -14.73 -7.53 31.10
CA ARG A 413 -14.92 -8.80 30.43
C ARG A 413 -15.31 -9.86 31.46
N VAL A 414 -16.48 -10.44 31.28
CA VAL A 414 -17.01 -11.51 32.16
C VAL A 414 -16.54 -12.88 31.69
N THR A 415 -16.56 -13.11 30.37
CA THR A 415 -16.07 -14.36 29.76
C THR A 415 -15.14 -14.01 28.61
N PRO A 416 -13.90 -14.54 28.60
CA PRO A 416 -12.92 -14.14 27.59
C PRO A 416 -13.27 -14.66 26.19
N GLY A 417 -13.84 -15.86 26.07
CA GLY A 417 -14.22 -16.46 24.79
C GLY A 417 -13.08 -16.43 23.77
N TRP A 418 -13.37 -16.04 22.54
CA TRP A 418 -12.37 -15.92 21.46
C TRP A 418 -11.20 -14.97 21.77
N GLU A 419 -11.36 -14.01 22.70
CA GLU A 419 -10.30 -13.07 23.02
C GLU A 419 -9.12 -13.75 23.75
N SER A 420 -9.33 -14.94 24.33
CA SER A 420 -8.26 -15.75 24.94
C SER A 420 -7.16 -16.09 23.93
N ALA A 421 -7.51 -16.31 22.66
CA ALA A 421 -6.54 -16.58 21.60
C ALA A 421 -5.60 -15.39 21.32
N PHE A 422 -5.91 -14.19 21.80
CA PHE A 422 -5.14 -12.98 21.58
C PHE A 422 -4.28 -12.54 22.77
N GLU A 423 -4.34 -13.23 23.93
CA GLU A 423 -3.68 -12.81 25.17
C GLU A 423 -2.17 -12.62 25.02
N ALA A 424 -1.50 -13.45 24.22
CA ALA A 424 -0.06 -13.33 23.96
C ALA A 424 0.35 -12.06 23.18
N ILE A 425 -0.63 -11.31 22.62
CA ILE A 425 -0.38 -10.13 21.79
C ILE A 425 -1.29 -8.94 22.13
N GLN A 426 -2.20 -9.05 23.09
CA GLN A 426 -3.10 -7.96 23.51
C GLN A 426 -2.94 -7.70 25.00
N LYS A 427 -3.16 -6.45 25.41
CA LYS A 427 -3.24 -6.11 26.83
C LYS A 427 -4.48 -6.76 27.45
N THR A 428 -4.35 -7.24 28.68
CA THR A 428 -5.47 -7.78 29.44
C THR A 428 -6.49 -6.68 29.73
N PRO A 429 -7.76 -6.84 29.35
CA PRO A 429 -8.80 -5.88 29.71
C PRO A 429 -9.17 -6.01 31.21
N SER A 430 -9.94 -5.06 31.73
CA SER A 430 -10.56 -5.23 33.05
C SER A 430 -11.45 -6.47 33.05
N ILE A 431 -11.37 -7.28 34.11
CA ILE A 431 -12.11 -8.54 34.29
C ILE A 431 -13.11 -8.49 35.46
N SER A 432 -13.18 -7.37 36.17
CA SER A 432 -14.05 -7.20 37.34
C SER A 432 -14.75 -5.84 37.27
N PRO A 433 -15.91 -5.70 37.94
CA PRO A 433 -16.52 -4.39 38.15
C PRO A 433 -15.56 -3.44 38.87
N PRO A 434 -15.81 -2.12 38.79
CA PRO A 434 -15.08 -1.11 39.56
C PRO A 434 -15.06 -1.44 41.06
N LYS A 435 -13.98 -1.03 41.72
CA LYS A 435 -13.84 -1.08 43.18
C LYS A 435 -13.49 0.32 43.69
N PRO A 436 -14.12 0.82 44.77
CA PRO A 436 -15.20 0.18 45.55
C PRO A 436 -16.50 0.00 44.76
N GLU A 437 -17.44 -0.78 45.29
CA GLU A 437 -18.75 -1.00 44.66
C GLU A 437 -19.52 0.32 44.56
N ILE A 438 -20.16 0.53 43.40
CA ILE A 438 -20.93 1.73 43.10
C ILE A 438 -22.41 1.38 43.15
N LEU A 439 -23.16 2.09 43.99
CA LEU A 439 -24.61 1.91 44.17
C LEU A 439 -25.35 3.21 43.90
N GLU A 440 -26.60 3.11 43.49
CA GLU A 440 -27.50 4.27 43.41
C GLU A 440 -27.71 4.90 44.80
N GLY A 441 -27.75 6.23 44.84
CA GLY A 441 -27.84 7.03 46.07
C GLY A 441 -26.50 7.32 46.74
N ASN A 442 -25.42 6.60 46.40
CA ASN A 442 -24.13 6.82 47.05
C ASN A 442 -23.40 8.05 46.51
N ALA A 443 -22.79 8.81 47.42
CA ALA A 443 -21.80 9.82 47.10
C ALA A 443 -20.43 9.16 46.83
N ILE A 444 -19.79 9.53 45.74
CA ILE A 444 -18.43 9.09 45.36
C ILE A 444 -17.53 10.32 45.33
N LYS A 445 -16.43 10.27 46.08
CA LYS A 445 -15.41 11.32 46.03
C LYS A 445 -14.71 11.34 44.68
N LEU A 446 -14.40 12.55 44.21
CA LEU A 446 -13.53 12.71 43.05
C LEU A 446 -12.13 12.16 43.37
N ASP A 447 -11.50 11.53 42.39
CA ASP A 447 -10.15 11.00 42.53
C ASP A 447 -9.15 12.17 42.72
N ALA A 448 -8.14 11.98 43.56
CA ALA A 448 -7.14 13.02 43.79
C ALA A 448 -6.33 13.31 42.52
N GLY A 449 -6.05 14.59 42.25
CA GLY A 449 -5.18 15.02 41.16
C GLY A 449 -5.37 16.50 40.81
N ASP A 450 -4.28 17.15 40.41
CA ASP A 450 -4.27 18.59 40.10
C ASP A 450 -5.15 18.95 38.88
N GLU A 451 -5.40 17.97 38.00
CA GLU A 451 -6.29 18.08 36.84
C GLU A 451 -7.62 17.33 37.06
N ASN A 452 -8.19 17.37 38.27
CA ASN A 452 -9.51 16.79 38.53
C ASN A 452 -10.35 17.64 39.49
N PRO A 453 -11.53 18.17 39.06
CA PRO A 453 -12.17 18.07 37.74
C PRO A 453 -11.39 18.78 36.61
N ARG A 454 -11.83 18.61 35.36
CA ARG A 454 -11.26 19.26 34.16
C ARG A 454 -12.29 20.11 33.46
N LEU A 455 -11.96 21.37 33.21
CA LEU A 455 -12.62 22.21 32.23
C LEU A 455 -11.84 22.15 30.93
N ILE A 456 -12.48 21.64 29.88
CA ILE A 456 -11.91 21.48 28.55
C ILE A 456 -12.47 22.57 27.66
N GLU A 457 -11.58 23.44 27.17
CA GLU A 457 -11.86 24.35 26.07
C GLU A 457 -11.11 23.84 24.84
N ASP A 458 -11.85 23.42 23.82
CA ASP A 458 -11.27 22.87 22.59
C ASP A 458 -12.20 23.17 21.40
N LYS A 459 -11.81 22.71 20.22
CA LYS A 459 -12.58 22.83 18.99
C LYS A 459 -12.63 21.51 18.25
N THR A 460 -13.68 21.31 17.45
CA THR A 460 -13.75 20.13 16.60
C THR A 460 -12.54 20.05 15.67
N LYS A 461 -12.12 18.83 15.35
CA LYS A 461 -10.95 18.56 14.51
C LYS A 461 -11.40 18.08 13.14
N PRO A 462 -10.69 18.44 12.06
CA PRO A 462 -11.04 17.98 10.72
C PRO A 462 -10.98 16.45 10.61
N PRO A 463 -11.67 15.86 9.64
CA PRO A 463 -11.60 14.41 9.42
C PRO A 463 -10.15 13.98 9.22
N ALA A 464 -9.77 12.88 9.87
CA ALA A 464 -8.38 12.44 9.81
C ALA A 464 -8.03 11.93 8.40
N ARG A 465 -6.84 12.30 7.90
CA ARG A 465 -6.31 11.75 6.65
C ARG A 465 -6.28 10.23 6.66
N TYR A 466 -6.48 9.61 5.50
CA TYR A 466 -6.38 8.16 5.37
C TYR A 466 -5.01 7.66 5.79
N THR A 467 -5.00 6.62 6.60
CA THR A 467 -3.82 5.79 6.76
C THR A 467 -3.65 4.93 5.50
N GLN A 468 -2.44 4.41 5.24
CA GLN A 468 -2.24 3.50 4.10
C GLN A 468 -3.19 2.29 4.12
N HIS A 469 -3.41 1.70 5.30
CA HIS A 469 -4.32 0.56 5.45
C HIS A 469 -5.81 0.96 5.44
N GLY A 470 -6.15 2.18 5.87
CA GLY A 470 -7.48 2.75 5.69
C GLY A 470 -7.81 2.98 4.21
N LEU A 471 -6.82 3.39 3.41
CA LEU A 471 -6.99 3.48 1.96
C LEU A 471 -7.18 2.09 1.33
N VAL A 472 -6.49 1.05 1.79
CA VAL A 472 -6.75 -0.33 1.33
C VAL A 472 -8.19 -0.77 1.62
N ALA A 473 -8.70 -0.45 2.82
CA ALA A 473 -10.08 -0.78 3.17
C ALA A 473 -11.09 -0.10 2.24
N LEU A 474 -10.87 1.18 1.95
CA LEU A 474 -11.70 1.96 1.02
C LEU A 474 -11.58 1.43 -0.41
N MET A 475 -10.38 1.12 -0.88
CA MET A 475 -10.17 0.52 -2.20
C MET A 475 -10.99 -0.77 -2.35
N LYS A 476 -10.98 -1.64 -1.35
CA LYS A 476 -11.77 -2.87 -1.36
C LYS A 476 -13.27 -2.61 -1.36
N SER A 477 -13.77 -1.71 -0.50
CA SER A 477 -15.21 -1.42 -0.44
C SER A 477 -15.76 -0.84 -1.75
N GLU A 478 -14.92 -0.10 -2.47
CA GLU A 478 -15.22 0.50 -3.77
C GLU A 478 -14.97 -0.46 -4.95
N GLY A 479 -14.56 -1.70 -4.68
CA GLY A 479 -14.27 -2.71 -5.71
C GLY A 479 -13.01 -2.45 -6.53
N ILE A 480 -12.18 -1.47 -6.14
CA ILE A 480 -10.95 -1.12 -6.86
C ILE A 480 -9.72 -1.83 -6.29
N GLY A 481 -8.91 -2.38 -7.19
CA GLY A 481 -7.77 -3.19 -6.81
C GLY A 481 -8.17 -4.58 -6.30
N ARG A 482 -7.14 -5.36 -5.97
CA ARG A 482 -7.18 -6.78 -5.60
C ARG A 482 -6.06 -7.07 -4.60
N PRO A 483 -6.07 -8.21 -3.89
CA PRO A 483 -5.00 -8.63 -2.97
C PRO A 483 -3.57 -8.45 -3.50
N SER A 484 -3.38 -8.69 -4.81
CA SER A 484 -2.09 -8.53 -5.50
C SER A 484 -1.67 -7.08 -5.74
N THR A 485 -2.59 -6.12 -5.68
CA THR A 485 -2.37 -4.73 -6.14
C THR A 485 -2.46 -3.68 -5.04
N TYR A 486 -3.13 -3.92 -3.92
CA TYR A 486 -3.32 -2.92 -2.85
C TYR A 486 -2.00 -2.24 -2.42
N ALA A 487 -1.02 -3.02 -1.97
CA ALA A 487 0.27 -2.49 -1.51
C ALA A 487 1.08 -1.85 -2.65
N ALA A 488 0.99 -2.41 -3.87
CA ALA A 488 1.71 -1.91 -5.04
C ALA A 488 1.16 -0.55 -5.52
N THR A 489 -0.16 -0.36 -5.47
CA THR A 489 -0.83 0.89 -5.82
C THR A 489 -0.40 2.03 -4.90
N ILE A 490 -0.44 1.82 -3.58
CA ILE A 490 0.00 2.84 -2.60
C ILE A 490 1.48 3.17 -2.81
N LYS A 491 2.33 2.15 -3.01
CA LYS A 491 3.75 2.35 -3.29
C LYS A 491 3.95 3.20 -4.55
N LYS A 492 3.22 2.92 -5.63
CA LYS A 492 3.31 3.71 -6.88
C LYS A 492 2.91 5.17 -6.67
N LEU A 493 1.86 5.45 -5.90
CA LEU A 493 1.44 6.83 -5.60
C LEU A 493 2.53 7.62 -4.86
N LEU A 494 3.18 6.99 -3.89
CA LEU A 494 4.29 7.58 -3.13
C LEU A 494 5.54 7.75 -4.00
N ASP A 495 5.95 6.71 -4.75
CA ASP A 495 7.13 6.74 -5.63
C ASP A 495 6.99 7.84 -6.71
N ARG A 496 5.77 8.06 -7.20
CA ARG A 496 5.44 9.08 -8.21
C ARG A 496 5.23 10.48 -7.62
N LYS A 497 5.36 10.64 -6.30
CA LYS A 497 5.19 11.90 -5.56
C LYS A 497 3.81 12.55 -5.74
N TYR A 498 2.76 11.77 -6.02
CA TYR A 498 1.38 12.27 -6.02
C TYR A 498 0.81 12.45 -4.62
N CYS A 499 1.35 11.70 -3.66
CA CYS A 499 1.08 11.89 -2.25
C CYS A 499 2.37 11.67 -1.46
N SER A 500 2.37 12.13 -0.22
CA SER A 500 3.43 11.89 0.76
C SER A 500 2.87 11.11 1.95
N ASP A 501 3.75 10.39 2.64
CA ASP A 501 3.42 9.64 3.84
C ASP A 501 4.01 10.34 5.07
N ASN A 502 3.14 10.82 5.96
CA ASN A 502 3.52 11.43 7.23
C ASN A 502 2.97 10.57 8.38
N LYS A 503 3.85 9.88 9.11
CA LYS A 503 3.50 8.96 10.21
C LYS A 503 2.39 7.96 9.82
N GLY A 504 2.46 7.41 8.60
CA GLY A 504 1.51 6.43 8.09
C GLY A 504 0.22 7.00 7.49
N ARG A 505 0.07 8.34 7.47
CA ARG A 505 -1.08 9.06 6.88
C ARG A 505 -0.68 9.68 5.54
N LEU A 506 -1.59 9.56 4.58
CA LEU A 506 -1.37 10.02 3.21
C LEU A 506 -1.89 11.46 3.03
N LYS A 507 -1.03 12.36 2.58
CA LYS A 507 -1.37 13.74 2.18
C LYS A 507 -1.14 13.90 0.68
N PRO A 508 -2.07 14.46 -0.11
CA PRO A 508 -1.82 14.70 -1.52
C PRO A 508 -0.78 15.82 -1.70
N THR A 509 -0.01 15.77 -2.78
CA THR A 509 0.85 16.88 -3.22
C THR A 509 0.12 17.76 -4.23
N ASP A 510 0.66 18.92 -4.57
CA ASP A 510 0.09 19.79 -5.61
C ASP A 510 -0.01 19.07 -6.96
N GLN A 511 0.94 18.19 -7.27
CA GLN A 511 0.87 17.33 -8.45
C GLN A 511 -0.27 16.31 -8.37
N GLY A 512 -0.56 15.79 -7.17
CA GLY A 512 -1.68 14.90 -6.94
C GLY A 512 -3.03 15.61 -7.10
N ILE A 513 -3.14 16.82 -6.54
CA ILE A 513 -4.32 17.67 -6.68
C ILE A 513 -4.53 18.06 -8.15
N MET A 514 -3.50 18.54 -8.84
CA MET A 514 -3.57 18.88 -10.26
C MET A 514 -3.96 17.69 -11.13
N LEU A 515 -3.44 16.49 -10.84
CA LEU A 515 -3.85 15.29 -11.56
C LEU A 515 -5.36 15.06 -11.42
N CYS A 516 -5.89 15.19 -10.21
CA CYS A 516 -7.30 14.93 -9.93
C CYS A 516 -8.26 16.02 -10.41
N ASP A 517 -7.86 17.29 -10.26
CA ASP A 517 -8.77 18.42 -10.46
C ASP A 517 -8.71 18.96 -11.88
N GLU A 518 -7.56 18.91 -12.54
CA GLU A 518 -7.37 19.46 -13.88
C GLU A 518 -7.33 18.35 -14.93
N VAL A 519 -6.63 17.24 -14.67
CA VAL A 519 -6.31 16.27 -15.72
C VAL A 519 -7.32 15.13 -15.85
N ILE A 520 -7.82 14.57 -14.74
CA ILE A 520 -8.85 13.52 -14.77
C ILE A 520 -10.12 13.99 -15.51
N PRO A 521 -10.65 15.22 -15.32
CA PRO A 521 -11.89 15.65 -15.94
C PRO A 521 -11.91 15.61 -17.47
N PHE A 522 -10.75 15.67 -18.14
CA PHE A 522 -10.67 15.47 -19.60
C PHE A 522 -11.12 14.08 -20.05
N TYR A 523 -11.09 13.08 -19.16
CA TYR A 523 -11.51 11.71 -19.41
C TYR A 523 -12.92 11.40 -18.90
N ASN A 524 -13.69 12.43 -18.54
CA ASN A 524 -15.10 12.31 -18.21
C ASN A 524 -15.94 12.64 -19.46
N SER A 525 -16.86 11.76 -19.80
CA SER A 525 -17.85 11.95 -20.86
C SER A 525 -19.24 12.00 -20.22
N GLU A 526 -19.90 13.15 -20.28
CA GLU A 526 -21.27 13.32 -19.79
C GLU A 526 -22.28 12.59 -20.69
N GLU A 527 -22.05 12.64 -22.01
CA GLU A 527 -22.87 11.96 -23.02
C GLU A 527 -22.94 10.45 -22.78
N GLU A 528 -21.78 9.81 -22.60
CA GLU A 528 -21.69 8.37 -22.35
C GLU A 528 -21.91 8.00 -20.87
N LYS A 529 -21.92 9.00 -19.98
CA LYS A 529 -21.90 8.82 -18.51
C LYS A 529 -20.73 7.94 -18.03
N ILE A 530 -19.58 8.06 -18.70
CA ILE A 530 -18.37 7.29 -18.40
C ILE A 530 -17.27 8.22 -17.89
N SER A 531 -16.57 7.77 -16.84
CA SER A 531 -15.34 8.39 -16.36
C SER A 531 -14.25 7.33 -16.23
N LEU A 532 -13.24 7.39 -17.11
CA LEU A 532 -12.19 6.38 -17.24
C LEU A 532 -11.43 6.13 -15.93
N PHE A 533 -11.28 7.15 -15.09
CA PHE A 533 -10.55 7.10 -13.84
C PHE A 533 -11.45 7.15 -12.60
N SER A 534 -12.72 6.79 -12.76
CA SER A 534 -13.65 6.63 -11.64
C SER A 534 -13.46 5.29 -10.92
N PRO A 535 -13.84 5.20 -9.62
CA PRO A 535 -13.87 3.92 -8.92
C PRO A 535 -14.80 2.90 -9.58
N SER A 536 -15.98 3.32 -10.05
CA SER A 536 -16.96 2.45 -10.70
C SER A 536 -16.43 1.84 -11.99
N PHE A 537 -15.82 2.62 -12.88
CA PHE A 537 -15.21 2.10 -14.11
C PHE A 537 -14.12 1.08 -13.81
N THR A 538 -13.26 1.37 -12.82
CA THR A 538 -12.20 0.45 -12.40
C THR A 538 -12.76 -0.85 -11.81
N SER A 539 -13.84 -0.77 -11.02
CA SER A 539 -14.53 -1.92 -10.44
C SER A 539 -15.16 -2.81 -11.52
N THR A 540 -15.85 -2.21 -12.51
CA THR A 540 -16.40 -2.93 -13.67
C THR A 540 -15.31 -3.68 -14.43
N MET A 541 -14.20 -3.01 -14.76
CA MET A 541 -13.09 -3.67 -15.43
C MET A 541 -12.50 -4.84 -14.63
N GLU A 542 -12.38 -4.71 -13.31
CA GLU A 542 -11.90 -5.83 -12.51
C GLU A 542 -12.92 -6.99 -12.47
N SER A 543 -14.22 -6.69 -12.49
CA SER A 543 -15.27 -7.72 -12.61
C SER A 543 -15.23 -8.43 -13.96
N GLU A 544 -15.00 -7.73 -15.07
CA GLU A 544 -14.82 -8.34 -16.39
C GLU A 544 -13.61 -9.28 -16.41
N LEU A 545 -12.50 -8.87 -15.79
CA LEU A 545 -11.33 -9.74 -15.64
C LEU A 545 -11.68 -11.03 -14.86
N ASP A 546 -12.43 -10.92 -13.77
CA ASP A 546 -12.87 -12.09 -12.98
C ASP A 546 -13.84 -12.99 -13.78
N GLN A 547 -14.62 -12.43 -14.70
CA GLN A 547 -15.47 -13.20 -15.62
C GLN A 547 -14.65 -13.92 -16.70
N ILE A 548 -13.55 -13.33 -17.18
CA ILE A 548 -12.60 -14.01 -18.07
C ILE A 548 -11.96 -15.19 -17.33
N GLU A 549 -11.53 -15.02 -16.08
CA GLU A 549 -10.92 -16.10 -15.28
C GLU A 549 -11.82 -17.32 -15.14
N THR A 550 -13.14 -17.09 -15.00
CA THR A 550 -14.13 -18.17 -14.87
C THR A 550 -14.65 -18.70 -16.21
N GLY A 551 -14.11 -18.22 -17.34
CA GLY A 551 -14.55 -18.59 -18.69
C GLY A 551 -15.93 -18.08 -19.07
N LYS A 552 -16.53 -17.16 -18.29
CA LYS A 552 -17.85 -16.58 -18.56
C LYS A 552 -17.81 -15.50 -19.63
N GLN A 553 -16.66 -14.87 -19.84
CA GLN A 553 -16.43 -13.90 -20.91
C GLN A 553 -15.16 -14.23 -21.69
N ASN A 554 -15.17 -13.93 -22.98
CA ASN A 554 -14.02 -14.09 -23.84
C ASN A 554 -13.07 -12.89 -23.68
N GLY A 555 -11.78 -13.16 -23.40
CA GLY A 555 -10.79 -12.11 -23.18
C GLY A 555 -10.54 -11.20 -24.39
N ALA A 556 -10.62 -11.72 -25.62
CA ALA A 556 -10.39 -10.94 -26.84
C ALA A 556 -11.51 -9.92 -27.06
N MET A 557 -12.77 -10.31 -26.85
CA MET A 557 -13.93 -9.41 -26.93
C MET A 557 -13.87 -8.29 -25.88
N VAL A 558 -13.57 -8.64 -24.62
CA VAL A 558 -13.43 -7.64 -23.53
C VAL A 558 -12.30 -6.67 -23.85
N TRP A 559 -11.17 -7.17 -24.36
CA TRP A 559 -10.05 -6.33 -24.76
C TRP A 559 -10.40 -5.39 -25.92
N ASP A 560 -11.05 -5.90 -26.97
CA ASP A 560 -11.44 -5.11 -28.14
C ASP A 560 -12.43 -3.99 -27.77
N GLY A 561 -13.48 -4.33 -27.01
CA GLY A 561 -14.44 -3.36 -26.50
C GLY A 561 -13.75 -2.28 -25.66
N PHE A 562 -12.85 -2.67 -24.75
CA PHE A 562 -12.06 -1.72 -23.97
C PHE A 562 -11.19 -0.81 -24.84
N VAL A 563 -10.52 -1.33 -25.86
CA VAL A 563 -9.70 -0.53 -26.78
C VAL A 563 -10.55 0.50 -27.51
N THR A 564 -11.73 0.12 -27.96
CA THR A 564 -12.67 1.00 -28.67
C THR A 564 -13.13 2.15 -27.75
N SER A 565 -13.67 1.83 -26.58
CA SER A 565 -14.09 2.85 -25.60
C SER A 565 -12.92 3.74 -25.15
N PHE A 566 -11.74 3.16 -24.91
CA PHE A 566 -10.56 3.93 -24.52
C PHE A 566 -10.12 4.91 -25.62
N LYS A 567 -10.13 4.49 -26.90
CA LYS A 567 -9.73 5.35 -28.03
C LYS A 567 -10.66 6.54 -28.16
N GLU A 568 -11.97 6.32 -28.03
CA GLU A 568 -12.97 7.39 -28.07
C GLU A 568 -12.74 8.39 -26.94
N LEU A 569 -12.70 7.92 -25.69
CA LEU A 569 -12.48 8.78 -24.52
C LEU A 569 -11.14 9.52 -24.59
N HIS A 570 -10.07 8.85 -25.03
CA HIS A 570 -8.76 9.49 -25.17
C HIS A 570 -8.73 10.50 -26.33
N GLY A 571 -9.44 10.24 -27.43
CA GLY A 571 -9.61 11.17 -28.54
C GLY A 571 -10.31 12.45 -28.08
N LYS A 572 -11.47 12.31 -27.43
CA LYS A 572 -12.22 13.43 -26.83
C LYS A 572 -11.36 14.21 -25.83
N ALA A 573 -10.62 13.51 -24.97
CA ALA A 573 -9.70 14.15 -24.02
C ALA A 573 -8.62 14.98 -24.73
N VAL A 574 -8.04 14.46 -25.83
CA VAL A 574 -7.02 15.16 -26.62
C VAL A 574 -7.57 16.40 -27.31
N GLU A 575 -8.77 16.33 -27.89
CA GLU A 575 -9.42 17.48 -28.51
C GLU A 575 -9.78 18.54 -27.48
N LYS A 576 -10.45 18.16 -26.38
CA LYS A 576 -10.78 19.09 -25.29
C LYS A 576 -9.56 19.76 -24.68
N LYS A 577 -8.42 19.05 -24.62
CA LYS A 577 -7.15 19.63 -24.17
C LYS A 577 -6.66 20.76 -25.08
N LYS A 578 -6.99 20.77 -26.37
CA LYS A 578 -6.60 21.85 -27.29
C LYS A 578 -7.38 23.14 -27.03
N GLU A 579 -8.53 23.07 -26.36
CA GLU A 579 -9.37 24.25 -26.07
C GLU A 579 -8.70 25.21 -25.08
N THR A 580 -7.72 24.75 -24.29
CA THR A 580 -7.06 25.56 -23.27
C THR A 580 -5.53 25.33 -23.21
N PRO A 581 -4.72 26.36 -22.94
CA PRO A 581 -3.29 26.25 -22.70
C PRO A 581 -3.01 25.24 -21.59
N THR A 582 -2.09 24.32 -21.86
CA THR A 582 -1.57 23.48 -20.78
C THR A 582 -0.70 24.30 -19.85
N LYS A 583 -0.64 23.93 -18.57
CA LYS A 583 0.31 24.53 -17.62
C LYS A 583 1.74 24.57 -18.16
N ARG A 584 2.18 23.54 -18.89
CA ARG A 584 3.52 23.51 -19.47
C ARG A 584 3.71 24.54 -20.59
N GLN A 585 2.67 24.82 -21.37
CA GLN A 585 2.70 25.91 -22.35
C GLN A 585 2.79 27.25 -21.63
N LEU A 586 1.93 27.50 -20.64
CA LEU A 586 1.95 28.73 -19.84
C LEU A 586 3.30 28.95 -19.12
N ASP A 587 3.82 27.93 -18.44
CA ASP A 587 5.13 27.98 -17.77
C ASP A 587 6.28 28.29 -18.76
N TYR A 588 6.16 27.83 -20.00
CA TYR A 588 7.17 28.06 -21.02
C TYR A 588 7.02 29.44 -21.67
N TYR A 589 5.78 29.83 -21.97
CA TYR A 589 5.41 31.18 -22.39
C TYR A 589 5.96 32.21 -21.39
N LEU A 590 5.69 32.09 -20.08
CA LEU A 590 6.14 33.04 -19.06
C LEU A 590 7.67 33.20 -19.04
N ARG A 591 8.42 32.12 -19.27
CA ARG A 591 9.89 32.15 -19.33
C ARG A 591 10.44 32.82 -20.58
N LEU A 592 9.69 32.79 -21.68
CA LEU A 592 10.06 33.47 -22.93
C LEU A 592 9.62 34.92 -22.88
N ALA A 593 8.42 35.19 -22.40
CA ALA A 593 7.86 36.53 -22.21
C ALA A 593 8.74 37.39 -21.30
N SER A 594 9.41 36.81 -20.29
CA SER A 594 10.36 37.53 -19.43
C SER A 594 11.65 37.99 -20.12
N LEU A 595 11.87 37.61 -21.39
CA LEU A 595 13.07 37.96 -22.16
C LEU A 595 12.83 39.08 -23.18
N VAL A 596 11.57 39.45 -23.42
CA VAL A 596 11.18 40.50 -24.36
C VAL A 596 10.66 41.72 -23.61
N SER A 597 10.68 42.88 -24.24
CA SER A 597 10.10 44.10 -23.64
C SER A 597 8.58 44.04 -23.57
N ASP A 598 7.97 44.73 -22.61
CA ASP A 598 6.49 44.76 -22.46
C ASP A 598 5.79 45.22 -23.76
N SER A 599 6.36 46.21 -24.46
CA SER A 599 5.80 46.71 -25.74
C SER A 599 5.90 45.68 -26.88
N GLU A 600 6.94 44.86 -26.91
CA GLU A 600 7.08 43.78 -27.88
C GLU A 600 6.16 42.62 -27.55
N LEU A 601 6.03 42.30 -26.26
CA LEU A 601 5.11 41.27 -25.79
C LEU A 601 3.65 41.63 -26.12
N GLU A 602 3.23 42.88 -25.89
CA GLU A 602 1.89 43.36 -26.27
C GLU A 602 1.59 43.19 -27.75
N LYS A 603 2.58 43.45 -28.63
CA LYS A 603 2.43 43.24 -30.08
C LYS A 603 2.29 41.77 -30.44
N ILE A 604 3.03 40.88 -29.78
CA ILE A 604 2.96 39.44 -30.02
C ILE A 604 1.64 38.85 -29.51
N LEU A 605 1.13 39.36 -28.38
CA LEU A 605 -0.11 38.90 -27.78
C LEU A 605 -1.37 39.43 -28.47
N ASP A 606 -1.28 40.53 -29.21
CA ASP A 606 -2.41 41.14 -29.92
C ASP A 606 -3.64 41.40 -29.02
N ASN A 607 -3.41 41.90 -27.81
CA ASN A 607 -4.41 42.12 -26.74
C ASN A 607 -5.15 40.86 -26.25
N GLU A 608 -4.72 39.66 -26.62
CA GLU A 608 -5.28 38.42 -26.10
C GLU A 608 -4.66 38.06 -24.73
N ASP A 609 -5.48 37.55 -23.82
CA ASP A 609 -5.02 37.00 -22.54
C ASP A 609 -4.45 35.57 -22.76
N PRO A 610 -3.15 35.33 -22.50
CA PRO A 610 -2.52 34.02 -22.69
C PRO A 610 -3.20 32.87 -21.95
N ILE A 611 -3.90 33.15 -20.85
CA ILE A 611 -4.60 32.15 -20.04
C ILE A 611 -5.94 31.74 -20.70
N LYS A 612 -6.54 32.65 -21.48
CA LYS A 612 -7.83 32.45 -22.17
C LYS A 612 -7.69 32.01 -23.63
N MET A 613 -6.48 32.02 -24.16
CA MET A 613 -6.18 31.46 -25.48
C MET A 613 -6.59 29.99 -25.56
N ASN A 614 -6.60 29.43 -26.76
CA ASN A 614 -6.60 27.97 -26.93
C ASN A 614 -5.16 27.44 -27.01
N GLY A 615 -5.00 26.12 -26.96
CA GLY A 615 -3.71 25.45 -26.95
C GLY A 615 -2.90 25.62 -28.24
N GLU A 616 -3.53 25.88 -29.38
CA GLU A 616 -2.84 26.13 -30.66
C GLU A 616 -2.32 27.58 -30.70
N ARG A 617 -3.17 28.55 -30.36
CA ARG A 617 -2.84 29.97 -30.32
C ARG A 617 -1.69 30.28 -29.38
N ILE A 618 -1.71 29.75 -28.16
CA ILE A 618 -0.56 29.92 -27.24
C ILE A 618 0.71 29.24 -27.78
N GLY A 619 0.56 28.20 -28.60
CA GLY A 619 1.67 27.55 -29.31
C GLY A 619 2.32 28.49 -30.32
N GLU A 620 1.53 29.18 -31.13
CA GLU A 620 2.00 30.20 -32.09
C GLU A 620 2.70 31.37 -31.38
N VAL A 621 2.14 31.84 -30.27
CA VAL A 621 2.75 32.89 -29.43
C VAL A 621 4.11 32.41 -28.91
N ILE A 622 4.18 31.18 -28.40
CA ILE A 622 5.44 30.57 -27.94
C ILE A 622 6.46 30.47 -29.08
N ASP A 623 6.04 30.07 -30.28
CA ASP A 623 6.96 29.94 -31.41
C ASP A 623 7.46 31.31 -31.90
N THR A 624 6.61 32.33 -31.88
CA THR A 624 7.00 33.72 -32.15
C THR A 624 8.02 34.22 -31.13
N LEU A 625 7.75 34.02 -29.84
CA LEU A 625 8.65 34.42 -28.76
C LEU A 625 9.99 33.67 -28.81
N LYS A 626 10.01 32.38 -29.20
CA LYS A 626 11.27 31.64 -29.40
C LYS A 626 12.13 32.28 -30.47
N ASN A 627 11.54 32.68 -31.59
CA ASN A 627 12.28 33.31 -32.67
C ASN A 627 12.81 34.68 -32.24
N ALA A 628 12.02 35.46 -31.49
CA ALA A 628 12.45 36.75 -30.94
C ALA A 628 13.58 36.62 -29.89
N THR A 629 13.74 35.44 -29.28
CA THR A 629 14.69 35.18 -28.17
C THR A 629 15.73 34.14 -28.50
N GLU A 630 15.96 33.85 -29.80
CA GLU A 630 16.79 32.73 -30.26
C GLU A 630 18.23 32.77 -29.68
N ASP A 631 18.81 33.97 -29.57
CA ASP A 631 20.16 34.21 -29.07
C ASP A 631 20.23 34.46 -27.55
N ILE A 632 19.08 34.48 -26.85
CA ILE A 632 19.02 34.79 -25.42
C ILE A 632 18.88 33.47 -24.63
N PRO A 633 19.79 33.17 -23.68
CA PRO A 633 19.68 31.99 -22.85
C PRO A 633 18.37 31.99 -22.04
N LEU A 634 17.49 31.04 -22.37
CA LEU A 634 16.22 30.87 -21.67
C LEU A 634 16.43 30.69 -20.15
N PRO A 635 15.70 31.36 -19.26
CA PRO A 635 15.85 31.21 -17.81
C PRO A 635 15.57 29.78 -17.36
N ALA A 636 16.19 29.30 -16.30
CA ALA A 636 15.94 27.97 -15.77
C ALA A 636 14.46 27.75 -15.40
N SER A 637 13.97 26.54 -15.63
CA SER A 637 12.61 26.21 -15.16
C SER A 637 12.57 26.10 -13.64
N ALA A 638 11.44 26.44 -13.02
CA ALA A 638 11.23 26.26 -11.57
C ALA A 638 11.58 24.85 -11.08
N LYS A 639 11.35 23.83 -11.93
CA LYS A 639 11.74 22.44 -11.64
C LYS A 639 13.25 22.22 -11.61
N GLN A 640 14.00 22.86 -12.50
CA GLN A 640 15.47 22.80 -12.47
C GLN A 640 16.00 23.50 -11.22
N LEU A 641 15.48 24.69 -10.91
CA LEU A 641 15.87 25.47 -9.73
C LEU A 641 15.57 24.70 -8.43
N SER A 642 14.33 24.24 -8.24
CA SER A 642 13.93 23.42 -7.10
C SER A 642 14.79 22.17 -6.95
N TYR A 643 15.14 21.51 -8.06
CA TYR A 643 15.97 20.31 -7.98
C TYR A 643 17.42 20.64 -7.63
N ALA A 644 17.99 21.69 -8.22
CA ALA A 644 19.33 22.18 -7.86
C ALA A 644 19.40 22.60 -6.38
N GLN A 645 18.41 23.36 -5.90
CA GLN A 645 18.25 23.73 -4.49
C GLN A 645 18.20 22.49 -3.59
N SER A 646 17.34 21.52 -3.91
CA SER A 646 17.23 20.29 -3.10
C SER A 646 18.53 19.48 -3.05
N LEU A 647 19.33 19.49 -4.13
CA LEU A 647 20.63 18.83 -4.16
C LEU A 647 21.65 19.62 -3.34
N ALA A 648 21.65 20.95 -3.46
CA ALA A 648 22.52 21.83 -2.67
C ALA A 648 22.24 21.71 -1.17
N GLU A 649 20.96 21.74 -0.77
CA GLU A 649 20.52 21.48 0.62
C GLU A 649 20.98 20.10 1.10
N SER A 650 20.85 19.06 0.28
CA SER A 650 21.30 17.70 0.64
C SER A 650 22.81 17.57 0.81
N LEU A 651 23.56 18.54 0.28
CA LEU A 651 25.01 18.68 0.39
C LEU A 651 25.42 19.73 1.43
N GLU A 652 24.46 20.35 2.12
CA GLU A 652 24.68 21.47 3.04
C GLU A 652 25.44 22.65 2.39
N LEU A 653 25.25 22.84 1.08
CA LEU A 653 25.82 23.97 0.34
C LEU A 653 24.84 25.14 0.36
N ASP A 654 25.35 26.32 0.74
CA ASP A 654 24.64 27.57 0.50
C ASP A 654 24.52 27.85 -1.01
N GLU A 655 23.56 28.69 -1.39
CA GLU A 655 23.25 29.01 -2.78
C GLU A 655 24.46 29.53 -3.56
N LYS A 656 25.25 30.42 -2.98
CA LYS A 656 26.40 31.03 -3.64
C LYS A 656 27.48 29.98 -3.92
N SER A 657 27.73 29.10 -2.95
CA SER A 657 28.66 27.98 -3.06
C SER A 657 28.23 26.98 -4.12
N ALA A 658 26.93 26.69 -4.22
CA ALA A 658 26.38 25.83 -5.26
C ALA A 658 26.52 26.47 -6.65
N CYS A 659 26.04 27.69 -6.84
CA CYS A 659 26.03 28.38 -8.13
C CYS A 659 27.43 28.64 -8.69
N LYS A 660 28.45 28.81 -7.83
CA LYS A 660 29.85 28.94 -8.24
C LYS A 660 30.37 27.75 -9.06
N LEU A 661 29.79 26.56 -8.91
CA LEU A 661 30.17 25.38 -9.69
C LEU A 661 29.92 25.52 -11.19
N VAL A 662 29.07 26.48 -11.59
CA VAL A 662 28.77 26.80 -12.99
C VAL A 662 28.98 28.27 -13.32
N GLY A 663 29.73 28.99 -12.49
CA GLY A 663 30.02 30.40 -12.71
C GLY A 663 28.83 31.35 -12.53
N ALA A 664 27.79 30.96 -11.79
CA ALA A 664 26.65 31.81 -11.45
C ALA A 664 26.73 32.29 -9.99
N SER A 665 26.04 33.39 -9.66
CA SER A 665 26.03 33.96 -8.30
C SER A 665 24.80 33.54 -7.50
N LYS A 666 23.66 33.35 -8.18
CA LYS A 666 22.36 32.96 -7.58
C LYS A 666 21.63 31.97 -8.49
N PHE A 667 20.66 31.25 -7.93
CA PHE A 667 19.83 30.31 -8.68
C PHE A 667 19.01 31.02 -9.77
N GLU A 668 18.58 32.27 -9.55
CA GLU A 668 17.79 33.01 -10.55
C GLU A 668 18.56 33.32 -11.84
N GLU A 669 19.89 33.36 -11.79
CA GLU A 669 20.76 33.63 -12.95
C GLU A 669 20.98 32.40 -13.83
N LEU A 670 20.50 31.22 -13.41
CA LEU A 670 20.76 30.00 -14.14
C LEU A 670 19.95 29.93 -15.43
N SER A 671 20.60 29.51 -16.51
CA SER A 671 19.95 29.24 -17.79
C SER A 671 19.40 27.81 -17.85
N GLY A 672 18.24 27.69 -18.47
CA GLY A 672 17.49 26.47 -18.70
C GLY A 672 17.93 25.71 -19.96
N GLY A 673 17.20 24.63 -20.26
CA GLY A 673 17.56 23.74 -21.37
C GLY A 673 18.60 22.69 -21.01
N LYS A 674 18.88 21.77 -21.94
CA LYS A 674 19.77 20.62 -21.69
C LYS A 674 21.24 21.00 -21.53
N ALA A 675 21.66 22.07 -22.19
CA ALA A 675 23.03 22.60 -22.13
C ALA A 675 23.18 23.82 -21.20
N GLY A 676 22.08 24.34 -20.65
CA GLY A 676 22.10 25.52 -19.77
C GLY A 676 22.77 25.25 -18.42
N THR A 677 23.17 26.33 -17.75
CA THR A 677 23.94 26.29 -16.49
C THR A 677 23.17 25.60 -15.37
N ALA A 678 21.83 25.62 -15.37
CA ALA A 678 21.04 24.86 -14.41
C ALA A 678 21.23 23.34 -14.54
N SER A 679 21.26 22.83 -15.77
CA SER A 679 21.46 21.38 -16.03
C SER A 679 22.89 20.96 -15.71
N GLN A 680 23.86 21.83 -16.00
CA GLN A 680 25.27 21.62 -15.62
C GLN A 680 25.42 21.59 -14.09
N LEU A 681 24.77 22.52 -13.38
CA LEU A 681 24.81 22.61 -11.93
C LEU A 681 24.20 21.37 -11.28
N ILE A 682 23.03 20.94 -11.76
CA ILE A 682 22.39 19.69 -11.33
C ILE A 682 23.33 18.50 -11.53
N GLY A 683 24.04 18.44 -12.67
CA GLY A 683 25.05 17.42 -12.94
C GLY A 683 26.17 17.43 -11.89
N ALA A 684 26.79 18.59 -11.69
CA ALA A 684 27.89 18.77 -10.73
C ALA A 684 27.46 18.46 -9.28
N LEU A 685 26.29 18.94 -8.86
CA LEU A 685 25.73 18.67 -7.54
C LEU A 685 25.37 17.19 -7.38
N ARG A 686 24.84 16.52 -8.41
CA ARG A 686 24.53 15.09 -8.35
C ARG A 686 25.81 14.27 -8.23
N ASP A 687 26.85 14.60 -8.99
CA ASP A 687 28.13 13.91 -8.94
C ASP A 687 28.79 14.08 -7.55
N LYS A 688 28.68 15.28 -6.95
CA LYS A 688 29.05 15.52 -5.54
C LYS A 688 28.19 14.72 -4.57
N THR A 689 26.87 14.69 -4.74
CA THR A 689 25.94 13.93 -3.90
C THR A 689 26.23 12.43 -3.94
N ASP A 690 26.63 11.92 -5.10
CA ASP A 690 27.02 10.53 -5.32
C ASP A 690 28.41 10.21 -4.72
N SER A 691 29.21 11.25 -4.44
CA SER A 691 30.52 11.16 -3.77
C SER A 691 30.47 11.27 -2.24
N VAL A 692 29.39 11.82 -1.66
CA VAL A 692 29.22 11.90 -0.21
C VAL A 692 28.95 10.51 0.38
N PRO A 693 29.76 10.04 1.36
CA PRO A 693 29.53 8.78 2.06
C PRO A 693 28.18 8.80 2.79
N LYS A 694 27.25 7.92 2.42
CA LYS A 694 26.00 7.69 3.16
C LYS A 694 26.13 6.41 3.98
N PRO A 695 25.37 6.17 5.05
CA PRO A 695 25.34 4.85 5.66
C PRO A 695 24.83 3.79 4.66
N PRO A 696 25.41 2.58 4.63
CA PRO A 696 24.96 1.52 3.75
C PRO A 696 23.55 1.10 4.12
N SER A 697 22.74 0.76 3.12
CA SER A 697 21.38 0.26 3.42
C SER A 697 21.47 -1.04 4.25
N PRO A 698 20.47 -1.33 5.11
CA PRO A 698 20.42 -2.61 5.84
C PRO A 698 20.52 -3.83 4.92
N LYS A 699 20.04 -3.72 3.67
CA LYS A 699 20.19 -4.75 2.63
C LYS A 699 21.64 -4.93 2.19
N GLN A 700 22.40 -3.85 2.01
CA GLN A 700 23.83 -3.92 1.69
C GLN A 700 24.63 -4.55 2.83
N ILE A 701 24.39 -4.15 4.08
CA ILE A 701 25.03 -4.75 5.26
C ILE A 701 24.73 -6.25 5.33
N ASN A 702 23.46 -6.65 5.20
CA ASN A 702 23.10 -8.07 5.20
C ASN A 702 23.69 -8.85 4.03
N PHE A 703 23.85 -8.21 2.86
CA PHE A 703 24.50 -8.85 1.72
C PHE A 703 26.01 -9.02 1.96
N ILE A 704 26.67 -8.03 2.57
CA ILE A 704 28.07 -8.11 2.99
C ILE A 704 28.25 -9.25 3.99
N LYS A 705 27.46 -9.29 5.08
CA LYS A 705 27.50 -10.38 6.07
C LYS A 705 27.39 -11.77 5.43
N ASN A 706 26.51 -11.91 4.44
CA ASN A 706 26.36 -13.16 3.69
C ASN A 706 27.58 -13.49 2.81
N LEU A 707 28.24 -12.50 2.22
CA LEU A 707 29.45 -12.70 1.42
C LEU A 707 30.67 -12.99 2.31
N VAL A 708 30.79 -12.31 3.44
CA VAL A 708 31.82 -12.54 4.47
C VAL A 708 31.74 -13.98 4.97
N LYS A 709 30.54 -14.44 5.34
CA LYS A 709 30.30 -15.85 5.72
C LYS A 709 30.64 -16.85 4.62
N LYS A 710 30.50 -16.48 3.33
CA LYS A 710 30.87 -17.36 2.20
C LYS A 710 32.36 -17.36 1.89
N ALA A 711 33.06 -16.29 2.25
CA ALA A 711 34.49 -16.14 2.08
C ALA A 711 35.26 -16.66 3.30
N ASP A 712 34.57 -17.17 4.32
CA ASP A 712 35.14 -17.63 5.59
C ASP A 712 36.01 -16.58 6.28
N LEU A 713 35.52 -15.33 6.27
CA LEU A 713 36.16 -14.19 6.91
C LEU A 713 35.36 -13.79 8.16
N GLU A 714 36.06 -13.26 9.16
CA GLU A 714 35.44 -12.53 10.26
C GLU A 714 35.15 -11.08 9.86
N GLU A 715 34.29 -10.40 10.62
CA GLU A 715 33.88 -9.01 10.35
C GLU A 715 35.09 -8.08 10.21
N ALA A 716 36.01 -8.10 11.17
CA ALA A 716 37.22 -7.27 11.15
C ALA A 716 38.09 -7.56 9.90
N GLY A 717 38.27 -8.84 9.56
CA GLY A 717 39.03 -9.26 8.38
C GLY A 717 38.38 -8.83 7.06
N ALA A 718 37.06 -8.79 6.99
CA ALA A 718 36.34 -8.30 5.83
C ALA A 718 36.37 -6.78 5.72
N CYS A 719 36.14 -6.07 6.82
CA CYS A 719 36.16 -4.61 6.89
C CYS A 719 37.53 -4.03 6.54
N ASN A 720 38.62 -4.71 6.96
CA ASN A 720 39.99 -4.36 6.56
C ASN A 720 40.22 -4.39 5.04
N LEU A 721 39.46 -5.16 4.26
CA LEU A 721 39.58 -5.18 2.79
C LEU A 721 39.22 -3.85 2.12
N VAL A 722 38.57 -2.96 2.86
CA VAL A 722 38.22 -1.61 2.42
C VAL A 722 38.66 -0.55 3.43
N ASN A 723 39.64 -0.88 4.28
CA ASN A 723 40.24 0.01 5.27
C ASN A 723 39.23 0.62 6.27
N VAL A 724 38.30 -0.18 6.79
CA VAL A 724 37.41 0.21 7.89
C VAL A 724 37.46 -0.83 9.01
N ALA A 725 37.17 -0.46 10.26
CA ALA A 725 37.33 -1.38 11.39
C ALA A 725 36.14 -2.33 11.59
N ASN A 726 34.92 -1.87 11.27
CA ASN A 726 33.67 -2.57 11.55
C ASN A 726 32.57 -2.16 10.56
N TYR A 727 31.41 -2.84 10.60
CA TYR A 727 30.32 -2.53 9.69
C TYR A 727 29.68 -1.15 9.88
N SER A 728 29.78 -0.54 11.07
CA SER A 728 29.27 0.82 11.31
C SER A 728 30.06 1.89 10.57
N GLU A 729 31.32 1.63 10.23
CA GLU A 729 32.19 2.54 9.47
C GLU A 729 32.08 2.36 7.95
N LEU A 730 31.32 1.36 7.49
CA LEU A 730 31.07 1.21 6.07
C LEU A 730 30.26 2.41 5.55
N SER A 731 30.51 2.79 4.29
CA SER A 731 29.74 3.79 3.55
C SER A 731 29.07 3.19 2.33
N GLY A 732 27.79 3.50 2.14
CA GLY A 732 26.98 3.26 0.96
C GLY A 732 27.24 4.26 -0.17
N GLY A 733 26.44 4.16 -1.23
CA GLY A 733 26.64 4.91 -2.48
C GLY A 733 27.46 4.12 -3.51
N ARG A 734 27.60 4.69 -4.72
CA ARG A 734 28.29 4.03 -5.85
C ARG A 734 29.79 3.89 -5.61
N GLN A 735 30.40 4.84 -4.89
CA GLN A 735 31.82 4.86 -4.53
C GLN A 735 32.11 4.47 -3.07
N GLY A 736 31.07 4.18 -2.28
CA GLY A 736 31.20 3.84 -0.86
C GLY A 736 31.92 2.52 -0.59
N THR A 737 32.50 2.41 0.61
CA THR A 737 33.29 1.23 1.04
C THR A 737 32.46 -0.04 1.07
N ALA A 738 31.15 0.03 1.31
CA ALA A 738 30.24 -1.12 1.24
C ALA A 738 30.15 -1.72 -0.17
N SER A 739 30.06 -0.89 -1.20
CA SER A 739 29.97 -1.35 -2.60
C SER A 739 31.31 -1.97 -3.05
N LYS A 740 32.43 -1.34 -2.67
CA LYS A 740 33.79 -1.87 -2.90
C LYS A 740 33.99 -3.20 -2.19
N LEU A 741 33.57 -3.30 -0.92
CA LEU A 741 33.69 -4.52 -0.13
C LEU A 741 32.88 -5.67 -0.75
N ILE A 742 31.66 -5.39 -1.20
CA ILE A 742 30.85 -6.36 -1.95
C ILE A 742 31.58 -6.87 -3.19
N GLU A 743 32.22 -5.99 -3.95
CA GLU A 743 32.96 -6.37 -5.16
C GLU A 743 34.19 -7.23 -4.81
N THR A 744 34.98 -6.82 -3.82
CA THR A 744 36.16 -7.56 -3.35
C THR A 744 35.78 -8.94 -2.81
N LEU A 745 34.75 -9.02 -1.96
CA LEU A 745 34.26 -10.29 -1.43
C LEU A 745 33.68 -11.20 -2.52
N ARG A 746 33.08 -10.64 -3.58
CA ARG A 746 32.64 -11.43 -4.74
C ARG A 746 33.80 -12.01 -5.55
N LYS A 747 34.94 -11.31 -5.59
CA LYS A 747 36.17 -11.81 -6.24
C LYS A 747 36.88 -12.87 -5.39
N LYS A 748 36.84 -12.75 -4.05
CA LYS A 748 37.44 -13.71 -3.10
C LYS A 748 36.56 -14.92 -2.79
N ALA A 749 35.25 -14.82 -2.95
CA ALA A 749 34.37 -15.97 -2.78
C ALA A 749 34.80 -17.08 -3.77
N PRO A 750 34.93 -18.34 -3.32
CA PRO A 750 35.47 -19.40 -4.15
C PRO A 750 34.67 -19.49 -5.45
N LYS A 751 35.35 -19.31 -6.59
CA LYS A 751 34.79 -19.68 -7.89
C LYS A 751 34.43 -21.15 -7.76
N LYS A 752 33.13 -21.48 -7.80
CA LYS A 752 32.68 -22.87 -7.88
C LYS A 752 33.52 -23.55 -8.95
N ALA A 753 34.32 -24.53 -8.56
CA ALA A 753 35.09 -25.34 -9.47
C ALA A 753 34.18 -25.78 -10.62
N SER A 754 34.53 -25.42 -11.85
CA SER A 754 33.89 -26.00 -13.02
C SER A 754 34.17 -27.49 -12.97
N LYS A 755 33.18 -28.30 -12.63
CA LYS A 755 33.26 -29.74 -12.87
C LYS A 755 33.25 -29.94 -14.39
N LYS A 756 34.44 -29.94 -14.98
CA LYS A 756 34.73 -30.72 -16.18
C LYS A 756 34.87 -32.17 -15.73
N SER A 757 33.82 -32.94 -15.97
CA SER A 757 33.84 -34.38 -16.26
C SER A 757 32.49 -34.72 -16.86
#